data_AF-A0A0Q6DGN7-F1
#
_entry.id   AF-A0A0Q6DGN7-F1
#
_cell.length_a   1.000
_cell.length_b   1.000
_cell.length_c   1.000
_cell.angle_alpha   90.00
_cell.angle_beta   90.00
_cell.angle_gamma   90.00
#
_symmetry.space_group_name_H-M   'P 1'
#
loop_
_entity.id
_entity.type
_entity.pdbx_description
1 polymer ?
#
loop_
_entity_poly.entity_id
_entity_poly.type
_entity_poly.pdbx_seq_one_letter_code
_entity_poly.pdbx_strand_id
1 'polypeptide(L)'
;MERAAADRLKLFGTTEAPPVSRRLVAGPLEADLDAGGLRAIRWRGVEVLRAVAYVVRDRDWGTYAPEIEGLEVAERAGRNGEDTFDVSYRATCRAETGEILRFTAQIGGHATGRLVFAVDAVSEGPFETNRCGFCVLHPIESLAGRPATVTHTDGQVEFARFPDLIEPWQPFQDIRAIAHETAPGALATCRMEGDAFEMEDQRNWSDASYKTYVRPLALPWPYRLPAGRTIHQSVTLTIADIRRQIEPATEAGETGEGASAGRIAPPIRVELGATDGKTLPRFGVAVSPEEAPAALAALESFRDLAPRHLLLQFDPTAGHGAEALAALARLAQALPDAPVTLECVVPGVAAPGEELAGIAALVSASGLAPAAIVVGPSVDRQSTPPGSAWPDCPPLEEVYAAARAAFPGIALGGGMFSYFTELNRKRVPAELLDFATHATCPIVHAADDASVMQTLEALPFIARTARSFLGEVPYHLGPTTIGMRQNPYGSRTLPNPDGGRVAMAADDPRQRGLFAAAWTIGYAARLAGSGVAAWTGAAFAGPRGLLAPSGGVVPAFHVAKALAALSGLPRRALRSSDPRRLDGFAAQRPDGSTEIWLANLTGENQPLQLDAAVDPARTAILDLDSFDLAADGSLPPSRPGTPPTHLGPYAALRL
;
A
#
# COMPACT_ATOMS: atom_id res chain seq x y z
N MET A 1 -4.43 23.49 -11.48
CA MET A 1 -3.61 23.91 -12.64
C MET A 1 -2.81 22.69 -13.06
N GLU A 2 -2.89 22.29 -14.33
CA GLU A 2 -2.21 21.08 -14.80
C GLU A 2 -0.68 21.29 -14.71
N ARG A 3 0.02 20.36 -14.06
CA ARG A 3 1.49 20.44 -13.87
C ARG A 3 2.19 20.19 -15.21
N ALA A 4 3.32 20.84 -15.45
CA ALA A 4 4.13 20.55 -16.64
C ALA A 4 4.60 19.09 -16.66
N ALA A 5 4.80 18.50 -17.85
CA ALA A 5 5.25 17.11 -17.97
C ALA A 5 6.59 16.85 -17.25
N ALA A 6 7.48 17.84 -17.23
CA ALA A 6 8.75 17.77 -16.50
C ALA A 6 8.54 17.65 -14.98
N ASP A 7 7.62 18.44 -14.40
CA ASP A 7 7.28 18.33 -12.96
C ASP A 7 6.68 16.96 -12.64
N ARG A 8 5.84 16.42 -13.53
CA ARG A 8 5.26 15.08 -13.34
C ARG A 8 6.33 14.00 -13.35
N LEU A 9 7.32 14.11 -14.23
CA LEU A 9 8.45 13.19 -14.25
C LEU A 9 9.24 13.24 -12.93
N LYS A 10 9.49 14.43 -12.38
CA LYS A 10 10.17 14.58 -11.08
C LYS A 10 9.34 14.06 -9.90
N LEU A 11 8.03 14.27 -9.90
CA LEU A 11 7.14 13.82 -8.83
C LEU A 11 6.90 12.31 -8.88
N PHE A 12 6.62 11.77 -10.07
CA PHE A 12 6.06 10.43 -10.26
C PHE A 12 6.90 9.50 -11.12
N GLY A 13 8.02 9.96 -11.70
CA GLY A 13 8.82 9.18 -12.65
C GLY A 13 8.09 8.86 -13.96
N THR A 14 6.96 9.52 -14.24
CA THR A 14 6.17 9.39 -15.47
C THR A 14 5.57 10.73 -15.89
N THR A 15 5.32 10.89 -17.19
CA THR A 15 4.61 12.04 -17.75
C THR A 15 3.09 11.87 -17.72
N GLU A 16 2.60 10.66 -17.39
CA GLU A 16 1.18 10.36 -17.21
C GLU A 16 0.58 11.28 -16.14
N ALA A 17 -0.46 12.03 -16.52
CA ALA A 17 -1.17 12.90 -15.59
C ALA A 17 -1.91 12.05 -14.53
N PRO A 18 -1.93 12.48 -13.26
CA PRO A 18 -2.82 11.87 -12.28
C PRO A 18 -4.29 11.95 -12.75
N PRO A 19 -5.13 10.97 -12.38
CA PRO A 19 -6.56 11.01 -12.69
C PRO A 19 -7.21 12.33 -12.27
N VAL A 20 -8.09 12.86 -13.12
CA VAL A 20 -8.84 14.08 -12.79
C VAL A 20 -10.00 13.70 -11.87
N SER A 21 -9.93 14.16 -10.63
CA SER A 21 -11.01 14.00 -9.67
C SER A 21 -11.91 15.24 -9.61
N ARG A 22 -13.23 15.04 -9.57
CA ARG A 22 -14.23 16.10 -9.39
C ARG A 22 -14.97 15.90 -8.07
N ARG A 23 -14.88 16.89 -7.17
CA ARG A 23 -15.71 16.94 -5.96
C ARG A 23 -17.17 17.19 -6.35
N LEU A 24 -18.05 16.33 -5.86
CA LEU A 24 -19.51 16.43 -5.92
C LEU A 24 -20.03 16.79 -4.53
N VAL A 25 -20.99 17.72 -4.44
CA VAL A 25 -21.55 18.18 -3.18
C VAL A 25 -23.07 18.21 -3.25
N ALA A 26 -23.72 17.61 -2.24
CA ALA A 26 -25.14 17.72 -1.99
C ALA A 26 -25.34 17.98 -0.49
N GLY A 27 -25.46 19.25 -0.09
CA GLY A 27 -25.53 19.63 1.31
C GLY A 27 -24.34 19.06 2.13
N PRO A 28 -24.58 18.29 3.20
CA PRO A 28 -23.50 17.69 3.99
C PRO A 28 -22.85 16.42 3.38
N LEU A 29 -23.39 15.90 2.27
CA LEU A 29 -22.85 14.74 1.56
C LEU A 29 -21.87 15.21 0.49
N GLU A 30 -20.67 14.65 0.51
CA GLU A 30 -19.61 14.94 -0.45
C GLU A 30 -19.00 13.65 -0.98
N ALA A 31 -18.59 13.63 -2.25
CA ALA A 31 -17.83 12.52 -2.83
C ALA A 31 -16.90 13.04 -3.94
N ASP A 32 -15.80 12.34 -4.17
CA ASP A 32 -14.87 12.62 -5.25
C ASP A 32 -15.14 11.65 -6.42
N LEU A 33 -15.63 12.15 -7.56
CA LEU A 33 -15.81 11.35 -8.78
C LEU A 33 -14.45 11.17 -9.46
N ASP A 34 -14.05 9.92 -9.67
CA ASP A 34 -12.75 9.55 -10.24
C ASP A 34 -12.87 8.27 -11.07
N ALA A 35 -12.44 8.32 -12.34
CA ALA A 35 -12.51 7.20 -13.30
C ALA A 35 -13.88 6.47 -13.33
N GLY A 36 -14.98 7.21 -13.20
CA GLY A 36 -16.35 6.67 -13.14
C GLY A 36 -16.76 6.10 -11.77
N GLY A 37 -15.83 5.90 -10.85
CA GLY A 37 -16.09 5.54 -9.46
C GLY A 37 -16.26 6.75 -8.55
N LEU A 38 -16.63 6.49 -7.29
CA LEU A 38 -16.62 7.47 -6.22
C LEU A 38 -15.50 7.15 -5.23
N ARG A 39 -14.84 8.19 -4.72
CA ARG A 39 -13.84 8.12 -3.65
C ARG A 39 -14.19 9.08 -2.53
N ALA A 40 -13.63 8.80 -1.36
CA ALA A 40 -13.68 9.61 -0.16
C ALA A 40 -15.08 10.21 0.08
N ILE A 41 -16.07 9.31 0.16
CA ILE A 41 -17.47 9.64 0.39
C ILE A 41 -17.59 10.09 1.85
N ARG A 42 -17.96 11.35 2.05
CA ARG A 42 -17.97 12.02 3.35
C ARG A 42 -19.37 12.50 3.71
N TRP A 43 -19.64 12.49 5.01
CA TRP A 43 -20.81 13.12 5.61
C TRP A 43 -20.35 14.11 6.67
N ARG A 44 -20.62 15.41 6.48
CA ARG A 44 -20.13 16.50 7.35
C ARG A 44 -18.62 16.45 7.57
N GLY A 45 -17.87 16.18 6.51
CA GLY A 45 -16.41 16.06 6.53
C GLY A 45 -15.84 14.75 7.08
N VAL A 46 -16.66 13.87 7.67
CA VAL A 46 -16.23 12.55 8.16
C VAL A 46 -16.32 11.53 7.03
N GLU A 47 -15.23 10.80 6.77
CA GLU A 47 -15.20 9.74 5.77
C GLU A 47 -16.08 8.56 6.20
N VAL A 48 -17.08 8.25 5.37
CA VAL A 48 -18.06 7.18 5.60
C VAL A 48 -17.67 5.92 4.82
N LEU A 49 -17.38 6.10 3.53
CA LEU A 49 -16.86 5.08 2.63
C LEU A 49 -15.63 5.62 1.94
N ARG A 50 -14.60 4.79 1.81
CA ARG A 50 -13.36 5.12 1.13
C ARG A 50 -13.56 5.19 -0.39
N ALA A 51 -14.31 4.25 -0.96
CA ALA A 51 -14.63 4.24 -2.39
C ALA A 51 -15.84 3.35 -2.71
N VAL A 52 -16.50 3.63 -3.84
CA VAL A 52 -17.49 2.76 -4.48
C VAL A 52 -17.20 2.74 -5.97
N ALA A 53 -16.93 1.58 -6.55
CA ALA A 53 -16.63 1.46 -7.97
C ALA A 53 -17.21 0.17 -8.55
N TYR A 54 -17.58 0.20 -9.83
CA TYR A 54 -17.94 -0.98 -10.60
C TYR A 54 -16.69 -1.52 -11.28
N VAL A 55 -16.23 -2.70 -10.84
CA VAL A 55 -14.91 -3.24 -11.21
C VAL A 55 -15.07 -4.45 -12.12
N VAL A 56 -14.29 -4.48 -13.19
CA VAL A 56 -14.19 -5.62 -14.10
C VAL A 56 -12.76 -6.16 -14.07
N ARG A 57 -12.59 -7.48 -13.83
CA ARG A 57 -11.29 -8.14 -13.77
C ARG A 57 -11.17 -9.33 -14.70
N ASP A 58 -10.01 -9.47 -15.32
CA ASP A 58 -9.64 -10.62 -16.15
C ASP A 58 -9.29 -11.86 -15.30
N ARG A 59 -8.82 -12.93 -15.95
CA ARG A 59 -8.44 -14.20 -15.34
C ARG A 59 -7.21 -14.14 -14.43
N ASP A 60 -6.30 -13.20 -14.66
CA ASP A 60 -5.08 -12.97 -13.88
C ASP A 60 -5.31 -11.89 -12.81
N TRP A 61 -6.57 -11.52 -12.55
CA TRP A 61 -6.98 -10.45 -11.63
C TRP A 61 -6.54 -9.04 -12.05
N GLY A 62 -6.11 -8.86 -13.30
CA GLY A 62 -5.91 -7.56 -13.92
C GLY A 62 -7.23 -6.80 -13.97
N THR A 63 -7.19 -5.50 -13.66
CA THR A 63 -8.39 -4.65 -13.66
C THR A 63 -8.48 -3.90 -14.99
N TYR A 64 -9.59 -4.05 -15.70
CA TYR A 64 -9.83 -3.28 -16.92
C TYR A 64 -9.97 -1.80 -16.61
N ALA A 65 -9.36 -0.94 -17.43
CA ALA A 65 -9.64 0.49 -17.47
C ALA A 65 -10.76 0.75 -18.50
N PRO A 66 -12.02 0.97 -18.08
CA PRO A 66 -13.12 1.15 -19.01
C PRO A 66 -12.98 2.45 -19.82
N GLU A 67 -13.29 2.38 -21.12
CA GLU A 67 -13.49 3.56 -21.98
C GLU A 67 -14.80 4.25 -21.57
N ILE A 68 -14.73 5.40 -20.89
CA ILE A 68 -15.92 6.16 -20.46
C ILE A 68 -16.35 7.16 -21.52
N GLU A 69 -17.63 7.12 -21.89
CA GLU A 69 -18.27 8.00 -22.87
C GLU A 69 -19.52 8.65 -22.28
N GLY A 70 -19.83 9.88 -22.73
CA GLY A 70 -21.05 10.58 -22.35
C GLY A 70 -21.17 10.85 -20.84
N LEU A 71 -20.04 11.18 -20.18
CA LEU A 71 -20.03 11.54 -18.77
C LEU A 71 -20.71 12.90 -18.57
N GLU A 72 -21.91 12.85 -18.00
CA GLU A 72 -22.70 14.02 -17.64
C GLU A 72 -22.75 14.16 -16.11
N VAL A 73 -22.58 15.39 -15.62
CA VAL A 73 -22.67 15.72 -14.18
C VAL A 73 -23.57 16.94 -14.03
N ALA A 74 -24.64 16.80 -13.25
CA ALA A 74 -25.56 17.87 -12.92
C ALA A 74 -25.61 18.07 -11.40
N GLU A 75 -25.29 19.28 -10.92
CA GLU A 75 -25.41 19.67 -9.51
C GLU A 75 -26.54 20.69 -9.39
N ARG A 76 -27.47 20.47 -8.46
CA ARG A 76 -28.66 21.30 -8.29
C ARG A 76 -28.74 21.79 -6.85
N ALA A 77 -28.73 23.11 -6.68
CA ALA A 77 -29.05 23.71 -5.40
C ALA A 77 -30.57 23.64 -5.17
N GLY A 78 -30.98 22.93 -4.13
CA GLY A 78 -32.39 22.79 -3.76
C GLY A 78 -32.81 23.89 -2.79
N ARG A 79 -34.10 24.25 -2.78
CA ARG A 79 -34.64 25.07 -1.68
C ARG A 79 -34.72 24.19 -0.43
N ASN A 80 -34.50 24.77 0.75
CA ASN A 80 -34.62 24.09 2.05
C ASN A 80 -33.73 22.84 2.25
N GLY A 81 -32.53 22.81 1.66
CA GLY A 81 -31.58 21.70 1.88
C GLY A 81 -31.92 20.44 1.08
N GLU A 82 -32.47 20.61 -0.12
CA GLU A 82 -32.72 19.58 -1.12
C GLU A 82 -31.63 19.53 -2.20
N ASP A 83 -30.38 19.89 -1.87
CA ASP A 83 -29.30 19.88 -2.84
C ASP A 83 -29.07 18.45 -3.37
N THR A 84 -28.83 18.32 -4.67
CA THR A 84 -28.56 17.04 -5.31
C THR A 84 -27.39 17.13 -6.28
N PHE A 85 -26.79 15.97 -6.54
CA PHE A 85 -25.98 15.77 -7.72
C PHE A 85 -26.42 14.49 -8.43
N ASP A 86 -26.34 14.51 -9.76
CA ASP A 86 -26.61 13.38 -10.63
C ASP A 86 -25.43 13.21 -11.59
N VAL A 87 -24.97 11.97 -11.76
CA VAL A 87 -23.94 11.58 -12.73
C VAL A 87 -24.46 10.44 -13.58
N SER A 88 -24.21 10.50 -14.88
CA SER A 88 -24.46 9.36 -15.77
C SER A 88 -23.37 9.21 -16.81
N TYR A 89 -23.03 7.98 -17.16
CA TYR A 89 -22.08 7.68 -18.22
C TYR A 89 -22.27 6.28 -18.79
N ARG A 90 -21.67 6.03 -19.96
CA ARG A 90 -21.50 4.70 -20.54
C ARG A 90 -20.04 4.31 -20.48
N ALA A 91 -19.77 3.02 -20.36
CA ALA A 91 -18.44 2.49 -20.28
C ALA A 91 -18.30 1.20 -21.09
N THR A 92 -17.11 1.00 -21.66
CA THR A 92 -16.78 -0.21 -22.45
C THR A 92 -15.48 -0.84 -21.94
N CYS A 93 -15.51 -2.14 -21.67
CA CYS A 93 -14.31 -2.95 -21.45
C CYS A 93 -14.10 -3.88 -22.65
N ARG A 94 -12.86 -3.98 -23.12
CA ARG A 94 -12.48 -4.85 -24.24
C ARG A 94 -11.45 -5.86 -23.76
N ALA A 95 -11.78 -7.15 -23.83
CA ALA A 95 -10.83 -8.22 -23.57
C ALA A 95 -9.77 -8.27 -24.68
N GLU A 96 -8.58 -8.79 -24.37
CA GLU A 96 -7.52 -9.00 -25.37
C GLU A 96 -7.98 -9.93 -26.51
N THR A 97 -8.88 -10.86 -26.18
CA THR A 97 -9.51 -11.80 -27.12
C THR A 97 -10.63 -11.18 -27.96
N GLY A 98 -10.96 -9.90 -27.73
CA GLY A 98 -11.89 -9.11 -28.54
C GLY A 98 -13.32 -9.03 -28.02
N GLU A 99 -13.68 -9.76 -26.95
CA GLU A 99 -15.00 -9.66 -26.34
C GLU A 99 -15.24 -8.29 -25.69
N ILE A 100 -16.48 -7.83 -25.79
CA ILE A 100 -16.88 -6.48 -25.37
C ILE A 100 -17.95 -6.59 -24.28
N LEU A 101 -17.65 -5.97 -23.14
CA LEU A 101 -18.62 -5.70 -22.07
C LEU A 101 -18.95 -4.21 -22.07
N ARG A 102 -20.23 -3.87 -22.09
CA ARG A 102 -20.71 -2.49 -21.95
C ARG A 102 -21.50 -2.32 -20.69
N PHE A 103 -21.41 -1.15 -20.08
CA PHE A 103 -22.30 -0.81 -18.98
C PHE A 103 -22.71 0.66 -18.97
N THR A 104 -23.91 0.92 -18.45
CA THR A 104 -24.42 2.28 -18.17
C THR A 104 -24.46 2.47 -16.67
N ALA A 105 -23.97 3.61 -16.21
CA ALA A 105 -23.88 3.96 -14.80
C ALA A 105 -24.75 5.20 -14.50
N GLN A 106 -25.40 5.17 -13.33
CA GLN A 106 -26.14 6.29 -12.77
C GLN A 106 -25.76 6.47 -11.30
N ILE A 107 -25.40 7.69 -10.92
CA ILE A 107 -25.04 8.04 -9.55
C ILE A 107 -25.89 9.23 -9.12
N GLY A 108 -26.61 9.11 -8.02
CA GLY A 108 -27.42 10.19 -7.46
C GLY A 108 -27.08 10.42 -5.99
N GLY A 109 -26.74 11.66 -5.62
CA GLY A 109 -26.53 12.09 -4.24
C GLY A 109 -27.57 13.11 -3.84
N HIS A 110 -28.07 13.01 -2.61
CA HIS A 110 -29.04 13.94 -2.04
C HIS A 110 -28.55 14.48 -0.70
N ALA A 111 -28.86 15.74 -0.41
CA ALA A 111 -28.50 16.41 0.82
C ALA A 111 -28.99 15.71 2.07
N THR A 112 -29.95 14.79 1.98
CA THR A 112 -30.40 13.94 3.09
C THR A 112 -29.36 12.92 3.55
N GLY A 113 -28.25 12.73 2.81
CA GLY A 113 -27.28 11.66 3.07
C GLY A 113 -27.64 10.35 2.39
N ARG A 114 -28.53 10.40 1.38
CA ARG A 114 -28.81 9.27 0.50
C ARG A 114 -27.93 9.38 -0.74
N LEU A 115 -27.21 8.31 -1.06
CA LEU A 115 -26.41 8.16 -2.27
C LEU A 115 -26.75 6.82 -2.93
N VAL A 116 -26.99 6.82 -4.24
CA VAL A 116 -27.26 5.62 -5.03
C VAL A 116 -26.27 5.57 -6.18
N PHE A 117 -25.67 4.41 -6.40
CA PHE A 117 -24.86 4.10 -7.59
C PHE A 117 -25.43 2.82 -8.21
N ALA A 118 -26.07 2.94 -9.38
CA ALA A 118 -26.64 1.82 -10.13
C ALA A 118 -25.90 1.60 -11.45
N VAL A 119 -25.74 0.33 -11.83
CA VAL A 119 -25.09 -0.07 -13.08
C VAL A 119 -25.88 -1.17 -13.77
N ASP A 120 -26.06 -1.00 -15.08
CA ASP A 120 -26.61 -2.00 -15.99
C ASP A 120 -25.50 -2.46 -16.93
N ALA A 121 -25.02 -3.70 -16.77
CA ALA A 121 -23.95 -4.28 -17.58
C ALA A 121 -24.49 -5.34 -18.54
N VAL A 122 -24.06 -5.29 -19.80
CA VAL A 122 -24.43 -6.25 -20.84
C VAL A 122 -23.21 -6.63 -21.66
N SER A 123 -23.03 -7.92 -21.89
CA SER A 123 -21.96 -8.43 -22.74
C SER A 123 -22.46 -8.68 -24.17
N GLU A 124 -21.69 -8.28 -25.18
CA GLU A 124 -22.03 -8.55 -26.59
C GLU A 124 -21.83 -10.03 -26.97
N GLY A 125 -20.85 -10.69 -26.33
CA GLY A 125 -20.54 -12.12 -26.48
C GLY A 125 -20.32 -12.80 -25.11
N PRO A 126 -19.91 -14.08 -25.07
CA PRO A 126 -19.51 -14.72 -23.81
C PRO A 126 -18.24 -14.06 -23.24
N PHE A 127 -18.36 -13.26 -22.19
CA PHE A 127 -17.22 -12.53 -21.61
C PHE A 127 -16.67 -13.26 -20.38
N GLU A 128 -15.40 -13.65 -20.42
CA GLU A 128 -14.71 -14.33 -19.31
C GLU A 128 -14.20 -13.32 -18.29
N THR A 129 -14.43 -13.57 -17.01
CA THR A 129 -14.04 -12.64 -15.93
C THR A 129 -13.89 -13.35 -14.58
N ASN A 130 -13.01 -12.83 -13.72
CA ASN A 130 -12.99 -13.18 -12.29
C ASN A 130 -13.93 -12.29 -11.47
N ARG A 131 -14.28 -11.09 -11.97
CA ARG A 131 -15.17 -10.14 -11.29
C ARG A 131 -15.78 -9.17 -12.28
N CYS A 132 -17.10 -9.03 -12.23
CA CYS A 132 -17.83 -7.95 -12.90
C CYS A 132 -18.90 -7.47 -11.93
N GLY A 133 -18.64 -6.36 -11.24
CA GLY A 133 -19.59 -5.81 -10.28
C GLY A 133 -19.00 -4.84 -9.27
N PHE A 134 -19.84 -4.39 -8.33
CA PHE A 134 -19.45 -3.41 -7.33
C PHE A 134 -18.40 -3.91 -6.33
N CYS A 135 -17.46 -3.02 -6.02
CA CYS A 135 -16.62 -3.05 -4.83
C CYS A 135 -16.89 -1.80 -4.01
N VAL A 136 -17.11 -1.97 -2.70
CA VAL A 136 -17.28 -0.90 -1.72
C VAL A 136 -16.14 -0.97 -0.71
N LEU A 137 -15.38 0.10 -0.59
CA LEU A 137 -14.25 0.20 0.33
C LEU A 137 -14.66 1.00 1.57
N HIS A 138 -14.39 0.45 2.75
CA HIS A 138 -14.68 1.06 4.05
C HIS A 138 -13.36 1.47 4.72
N PRO A 139 -13.26 2.69 5.30
CA PRO A 139 -12.02 3.18 5.91
C PRO A 139 -11.59 2.36 7.14
N ILE A 140 -10.28 2.16 7.33
CA ILE A 140 -9.78 1.27 8.40
C ILE A 140 -9.56 1.96 9.75
N GLU A 141 -9.04 3.18 9.78
CA GLU A 141 -8.68 3.85 11.04
C GLU A 141 -9.92 4.17 11.89
N SER A 142 -11.05 4.49 11.27
CA SER A 142 -12.30 4.78 11.97
C SER A 142 -13.10 3.53 12.34
N LEU A 143 -12.92 2.40 11.63
CA LEU A 143 -13.79 1.22 11.75
C LEU A 143 -13.16 0.01 12.42
N ALA A 144 -11.84 -0.15 12.47
CA ALA A 144 -11.23 -1.33 13.08
C ALA A 144 -11.70 -1.52 14.54
N GLY A 145 -12.19 -2.74 14.85
CA GLY A 145 -12.80 -3.06 16.14
C GLY A 145 -14.14 -2.37 16.42
N ARG A 146 -14.74 -1.60 15.51
CA ARG A 146 -16.04 -0.96 15.75
C ARG A 146 -17.18 -1.95 15.51
N PRO A 147 -18.31 -1.80 16.23
CA PRO A 147 -19.53 -2.55 15.94
C PRO A 147 -20.01 -2.34 14.50
N ALA A 148 -20.56 -3.40 13.93
CA ALA A 148 -21.23 -3.40 12.65
C ALA A 148 -22.54 -4.20 12.76
N THR A 149 -23.52 -3.86 11.93
CA THR A 149 -24.72 -4.68 11.75
C THR A 149 -24.74 -5.15 10.31
N VAL A 150 -24.68 -6.47 10.11
CA VAL A 150 -24.74 -7.12 8.80
C VAL A 150 -26.15 -7.63 8.60
N THR A 151 -26.79 -7.25 7.50
CA THR A 151 -28.04 -7.86 7.04
C THR A 151 -27.69 -8.83 5.93
N HIS A 152 -28.11 -10.08 6.07
CA HIS A 152 -27.87 -11.14 5.10
C HIS A 152 -28.89 -11.13 3.96
N THR A 153 -28.64 -11.89 2.89
CA THR A 153 -29.53 -11.87 1.72
C THR A 153 -30.88 -12.55 1.96
N ASP A 154 -30.96 -13.43 2.97
CA ASP A 154 -32.18 -14.04 3.49
C ASP A 154 -32.96 -13.15 4.47
N GLY A 155 -32.42 -11.98 4.82
CA GLY A 155 -33.00 -11.01 5.75
C GLY A 155 -32.60 -11.21 7.22
N GLN A 156 -31.79 -12.21 7.56
CA GLN A 156 -31.21 -12.33 8.91
C GLN A 156 -30.32 -11.12 9.22
N VAL A 157 -30.25 -10.77 10.51
CA VAL A 157 -29.45 -9.64 10.99
C VAL A 157 -28.43 -10.15 11.99
N GLU A 158 -27.16 -9.92 11.71
CA GLU A 158 -26.03 -10.23 12.57
C GLU A 158 -25.48 -8.93 13.19
N PHE A 159 -25.32 -8.94 14.51
CA PHE A 159 -24.59 -7.89 15.24
C PHE A 159 -23.14 -8.34 15.41
N ALA A 160 -22.24 -7.71 14.67
CA ALA A 160 -20.84 -8.09 14.58
C ALA A 160 -19.90 -6.93 14.92
N ARG A 161 -18.60 -7.11 14.67
CA ARG A 161 -17.58 -6.06 14.74
C ARG A 161 -16.64 -6.19 13.56
N PHE A 162 -16.20 -5.07 13.00
CA PHE A 162 -15.07 -5.10 12.08
C PHE A 162 -13.85 -5.69 12.80
N PRO A 163 -13.06 -6.56 12.15
CA PRO A 163 -11.88 -7.14 12.76
C PRO A 163 -10.91 -6.05 13.28
N ASP A 164 -10.50 -6.12 14.55
CA ASP A 164 -9.47 -5.22 15.06
C ASP A 164 -8.08 -5.63 14.54
N LEU A 165 -7.72 -6.89 14.81
CA LEU A 165 -6.63 -7.59 14.14
C LEU A 165 -7.07 -8.01 12.74
N ILE A 166 -6.10 -8.15 11.84
CA ILE A 166 -6.38 -8.44 10.43
C ILE A 166 -6.88 -9.87 10.28
N GLU A 167 -8.10 -10.02 9.75
CA GLU A 167 -8.72 -11.31 9.46
C GLU A 167 -8.19 -11.84 8.11
N PRO A 168 -7.46 -12.97 8.05
CA PRO A 168 -6.90 -13.50 6.81
C PRO A 168 -7.93 -14.00 5.78
N TRP A 169 -9.16 -14.26 6.22
CA TRP A 169 -10.26 -14.78 5.41
C TRP A 169 -11.38 -13.74 5.21
N GLN A 170 -12.59 -14.17 4.88
CA GLN A 170 -13.74 -13.27 4.78
C GLN A 170 -14.32 -12.96 6.16
N PRO A 171 -14.29 -11.70 6.64
CA PRO A 171 -14.90 -11.35 7.92
C PRO A 171 -16.42 -11.55 7.94
N PHE A 172 -17.08 -11.20 6.84
CA PHE A 172 -18.53 -11.31 6.66
C PHE A 172 -18.83 -11.92 5.30
N GLN A 173 -19.80 -12.84 5.27
CA GLN A 173 -20.28 -13.52 4.07
C GLN A 173 -21.78 -13.26 3.88
N ASP A 174 -22.27 -13.50 2.65
CA ASP A 174 -23.68 -13.32 2.28
C ASP A 174 -24.28 -11.98 2.74
N ILE A 175 -23.71 -10.88 2.28
CA ILE A 175 -24.06 -9.52 2.72
C ILE A 175 -25.09 -8.92 1.76
N ARG A 176 -26.21 -8.45 2.31
CA ARG A 176 -27.17 -7.53 1.66
C ARG A 176 -26.94 -6.09 2.07
N ALA A 177 -26.65 -5.84 3.34
CA ALA A 177 -26.31 -4.53 3.84
C ALA A 177 -25.32 -4.59 5.00
N ILE A 178 -24.50 -3.55 5.14
CA ILE A 178 -23.66 -3.33 6.32
C ILE A 178 -23.93 -1.94 6.86
N ALA A 179 -24.13 -1.85 8.18
CA ALA A 179 -24.31 -0.59 8.88
C ALA A 179 -23.25 -0.39 9.95
N HIS A 180 -22.77 0.85 10.08
CA HIS A 180 -21.76 1.25 11.04
C HIS A 180 -21.90 2.72 11.45
N GLU A 181 -21.56 3.04 12.69
CA GLU A 181 -21.50 4.43 13.13
C GLU A 181 -20.28 5.12 12.54
N THR A 182 -20.51 6.30 11.95
CA THR A 182 -19.45 7.16 11.39
C THR A 182 -19.00 8.21 12.41
N ALA A 183 -19.92 8.60 13.29
CA ALA A 183 -19.72 9.43 14.46
C ALA A 183 -20.87 9.14 15.44
N PRO A 184 -20.74 9.50 16.73
CA PRO A 184 -21.83 9.33 17.69
C PRO A 184 -23.14 9.94 17.18
N GLY A 185 -24.18 9.12 17.04
CA GLY A 185 -25.50 9.52 16.53
C GLY A 185 -25.65 9.57 15.01
N ALA A 186 -24.64 9.15 14.23
CA ALA A 186 -24.69 9.07 12.77
C ALA A 186 -24.41 7.66 12.26
N LEU A 187 -25.47 6.94 11.93
CA LEU A 187 -25.42 5.58 11.40
C LEU A 187 -25.42 5.60 9.88
N ALA A 188 -24.36 5.08 9.27
CA ALA A 188 -24.32 4.81 7.84
C ALA A 188 -24.82 3.40 7.57
N THR A 189 -25.65 3.21 6.55
CA THR A 189 -26.06 1.89 6.06
C THR A 189 -25.80 1.82 4.57
N CYS A 190 -24.93 0.89 4.18
CA CYS A 190 -24.64 0.58 2.79
C CYS A 190 -25.40 -0.70 2.41
N ARG A 191 -26.38 -0.59 1.52
CA ARG A 191 -27.13 -1.71 0.92
C ARG A 191 -26.57 -1.99 -0.45
N MET A 192 -26.33 -3.26 -0.78
CA MET A 192 -25.81 -3.70 -2.07
C MET A 192 -26.79 -4.68 -2.70
N GLU A 193 -27.10 -4.51 -3.98
CA GLU A 193 -28.15 -5.25 -4.70
C GLU A 193 -27.62 -5.83 -6.03
N GLY A 194 -28.28 -6.90 -6.49
CA GLY A 194 -27.97 -7.60 -7.74
C GLY A 194 -27.30 -8.97 -7.56
N ASP A 195 -26.67 -9.23 -6.42
CA ASP A 195 -26.17 -10.55 -6.01
C ASP A 195 -25.90 -10.57 -4.49
N ALA A 196 -25.29 -11.65 -3.97
CA ALA A 196 -24.67 -11.73 -2.66
C ALA A 196 -23.27 -11.10 -2.67
N PHE A 197 -22.92 -10.39 -1.59
CA PHE A 197 -21.61 -9.78 -1.41
C PHE A 197 -20.86 -10.44 -0.25
N GLU A 198 -19.54 -10.35 -0.24
CA GLU A 198 -18.70 -10.76 0.89
C GLU A 198 -17.70 -9.66 1.22
N MET A 199 -17.07 -9.76 2.38
CA MET A 199 -16.02 -8.84 2.80
C MET A 199 -14.64 -9.50 2.73
N GLU A 200 -13.65 -8.73 2.31
CA GLU A 200 -12.22 -8.98 2.50
C GLU A 200 -11.67 -7.90 3.44
N ASP A 201 -10.81 -8.31 4.37
CA ASP A 201 -9.95 -7.37 5.08
C ASP A 201 -8.71 -7.09 4.21
N GLN A 202 -8.74 -5.98 3.46
CA GLN A 202 -7.68 -5.71 2.49
C GLN A 202 -6.36 -5.25 3.14
N ARG A 203 -6.34 -5.03 4.46
CA ARG A 203 -5.10 -4.77 5.20
C ARG A 203 -4.11 -5.93 5.09
N ASN A 204 -4.57 -7.15 4.78
CA ASN A 204 -3.70 -8.28 4.43
C ASN A 204 -2.72 -7.94 3.29
N TRP A 205 -3.14 -7.12 2.32
CA TRP A 205 -2.33 -6.65 1.20
C TRP A 205 -1.80 -5.23 1.37
N SER A 206 -1.81 -4.71 2.61
CA SER A 206 -1.50 -3.31 2.95
C SER A 206 -2.48 -2.25 2.44
N ASP A 207 -3.59 -2.62 1.80
CA ASP A 207 -4.60 -1.62 1.43
C ASP A 207 -5.27 -1.04 2.68
N ALA A 208 -5.63 0.24 2.61
CA ALA A 208 -6.28 0.94 3.72
C ALA A 208 -7.82 0.83 3.70
N SER A 209 -8.33 -0.39 3.50
CA SER A 209 -9.77 -0.62 3.50
C SER A 209 -10.19 -2.02 3.94
N TYR A 210 -11.43 -2.13 4.42
CA TYR A 210 -12.21 -3.35 4.23
C TYR A 210 -12.95 -3.25 2.91
N LYS A 211 -13.00 -4.33 2.13
CA LYS A 211 -13.68 -4.34 0.83
C LYS A 211 -14.87 -5.27 0.88
N THR A 212 -16.05 -4.72 0.64
CA THR A 212 -17.22 -5.52 0.30
C THR A 212 -17.29 -5.68 -1.22
N TYR A 213 -17.45 -6.89 -1.72
CA TYR A 213 -17.43 -7.17 -3.17
C TYR A 213 -18.44 -8.25 -3.58
N VAL A 214 -18.82 -8.20 -4.85
CA VAL A 214 -19.52 -9.26 -5.58
C VAL A 214 -18.55 -9.97 -6.52
N ARG A 215 -18.65 -11.26 -6.82
CA ARG A 215 -19.48 -12.34 -6.27
C ARG A 215 -18.64 -13.15 -5.25
N PRO A 216 -19.22 -14.00 -4.36
CA PRO A 216 -18.44 -14.77 -3.39
C PRO A 216 -17.24 -15.52 -3.99
N LEU A 217 -16.10 -15.47 -3.31
CA LEU A 217 -14.83 -16.03 -3.81
C LEU A 217 -14.79 -17.56 -3.84
N ALA A 218 -15.63 -18.20 -3.04
CA ALA A 218 -15.75 -19.66 -3.00
C ALA A 218 -16.43 -20.26 -4.25
N LEU A 219 -17.03 -19.43 -5.11
CA LEU A 219 -17.68 -19.87 -6.33
C LEU A 219 -16.68 -19.97 -7.48
N PRO A 220 -16.88 -20.84 -8.49
CA PRO A 220 -15.88 -21.05 -9.54
C PRO A 220 -15.51 -19.78 -10.31
N TRP A 221 -14.20 -19.62 -10.57
CA TRP A 221 -13.62 -18.56 -11.40
C TRP A 221 -12.46 -19.13 -12.26
N PRO A 222 -12.16 -18.52 -13.43
CA PRO A 222 -12.97 -17.49 -14.09
C PRO A 222 -14.34 -18.04 -14.50
N TYR A 223 -15.33 -17.16 -14.64
CA TYR A 223 -16.68 -17.51 -15.11
C TYR A 223 -17.03 -16.69 -16.35
N ARG A 224 -18.12 -17.08 -17.03
CA ARG A 224 -18.57 -16.43 -18.27
C ARG A 224 -19.90 -15.71 -18.08
N LEU A 225 -19.93 -14.43 -18.48
CA LEU A 225 -21.16 -13.66 -18.61
C LEU A 225 -21.88 -14.07 -19.91
N PRO A 226 -23.17 -14.43 -19.87
CA PRO A 226 -23.91 -14.78 -21.08
C PRO A 226 -24.17 -13.55 -21.96
N ALA A 227 -24.02 -13.73 -23.27
CA ALA A 227 -24.27 -12.69 -24.27
C ALA A 227 -25.71 -12.16 -24.20
N GLY A 228 -25.87 -10.85 -24.33
CA GLY A 228 -27.17 -10.16 -24.38
C GLY A 228 -27.95 -10.11 -23.07
N ARG A 229 -27.49 -10.79 -22.00
CA ARG A 229 -28.13 -10.70 -20.68
C ARG A 229 -27.67 -9.44 -19.97
N THR A 230 -28.63 -8.62 -19.53
CA THR A 230 -28.33 -7.47 -18.67
C THR A 230 -28.22 -7.92 -17.21
N ILE A 231 -27.18 -7.45 -16.54
CA ILE A 231 -26.94 -7.60 -15.11
C ILE A 231 -27.17 -6.24 -14.48
N HIS A 232 -28.13 -6.18 -13.57
CA HIS A 232 -28.48 -4.98 -12.81
C HIS A 232 -27.89 -5.08 -11.41
N GLN A 233 -27.10 -4.10 -11.01
CA GLN A 233 -26.57 -3.99 -9.65
C GLN A 233 -26.72 -2.57 -9.12
N SER A 234 -26.84 -2.43 -7.80
CA SER A 234 -26.88 -1.12 -7.15
C SER A 234 -26.17 -1.12 -5.80
N VAL A 235 -25.63 0.04 -5.42
CA VAL A 235 -25.17 0.34 -4.06
C VAL A 235 -25.93 1.57 -3.58
N THR A 236 -26.60 1.46 -2.45
CA THR A 236 -27.31 2.57 -1.80
C THR A 236 -26.72 2.82 -0.41
N LEU A 237 -26.10 3.98 -0.22
CA LEU A 237 -25.70 4.50 1.08
C LEU A 237 -26.81 5.39 1.63
N THR A 238 -27.19 5.19 2.89
CA THR A 238 -28.10 6.08 3.62
C THR A 238 -27.51 6.44 4.96
N ILE A 239 -27.54 7.72 5.32
CA ILE A 239 -27.10 8.22 6.63
C ILE A 239 -28.32 8.60 7.48
N ALA A 240 -28.50 7.90 8.61
CA ALA A 240 -29.41 8.31 9.67
C ALA A 240 -28.62 9.12 10.71
N ASP A 241 -28.77 10.45 10.68
CA ASP A 241 -28.03 11.37 11.56
C ASP A 241 -28.98 12.14 12.47
N ILE A 242 -29.05 11.76 13.74
CA ILE A 242 -29.92 12.41 14.73
C ILE A 242 -29.41 13.80 15.13
N ARG A 243 -28.15 14.12 14.83
CA ARG A 243 -27.56 15.45 15.10
C ARG A 243 -28.23 16.54 14.27
N ARG A 244 -28.86 16.17 13.13
CA ARG A 244 -29.70 17.07 12.34
C ARG A 244 -30.86 17.69 13.10
N GLN A 245 -31.36 17.01 14.15
CA GLN A 245 -32.49 17.48 14.93
C GLN A 245 -32.09 18.41 16.08
N ILE A 246 -30.78 18.56 16.35
CA ILE A 246 -30.26 19.26 17.54
C ILE A 246 -29.60 20.61 17.19
N GLU A 247 -29.37 20.95 15.91
CA GLU A 247 -28.88 22.28 15.52
C GLU A 247 -30.00 23.34 15.70
N PRO A 248 -29.89 24.30 16.66
CA PRO A 248 -30.80 25.42 16.71
C PRO A 248 -30.46 26.41 15.58
N ALA A 249 -31.50 26.99 14.99
CA ALA A 249 -31.38 28.13 14.08
C ALA A 249 -30.93 29.39 14.84
N THR A 250 -29.62 29.55 15.04
CA THR A 250 -28.94 30.77 15.54
C THR A 250 -27.47 30.66 15.06
N GLU A 251 -26.85 31.53 14.27
CA GLU A 251 -27.15 32.88 13.80
C GLU A 251 -26.64 33.04 12.36
N ALA A 252 -27.45 33.72 11.54
CA ALA A 252 -26.95 34.46 10.41
C ALA A 252 -26.16 35.66 10.96
N GLY A 253 -24.85 35.68 10.70
CA GLY A 253 -23.97 36.78 11.05
C GLY A 253 -22.55 36.55 10.55
N GLU A 254 -22.25 37.15 9.40
CA GLU A 254 -20.90 37.36 8.81
C GLU A 254 -20.18 36.08 8.32
N THR A 255 -20.01 35.78 7.03
CA THR A 255 -20.22 36.47 5.75
C THR A 255 -20.48 35.40 4.70
N GLY A 256 -21.64 35.44 4.05
CA GLY A 256 -21.85 34.75 2.79
C GLY A 256 -21.46 35.69 1.65
N GLU A 257 -20.30 35.44 1.04
CA GLU A 257 -19.94 35.92 -0.30
C GLU A 257 -18.80 35.01 -0.83
N GLY A 258 -19.04 34.31 -1.94
CA GLY A 258 -18.01 33.65 -2.74
C GLY A 258 -17.60 32.22 -2.35
N ALA A 259 -18.45 31.23 -2.67
CA ALA A 259 -17.98 29.85 -2.85
C ALA A 259 -17.20 29.72 -4.18
N SER A 260 -15.94 30.16 -4.18
CA SER A 260 -14.89 29.64 -5.07
C SER A 260 -13.51 29.94 -4.45
N ALA A 261 -12.59 28.98 -4.54
CA ALA A 261 -11.16 29.07 -4.23
C ALA A 261 -10.73 29.70 -2.87
N GLY A 262 -10.24 28.86 -1.94
CA GLY A 262 -9.22 29.32 -0.97
C GLY A 262 -9.53 29.29 0.52
N ARG A 263 -10.38 28.37 1.04
CA ARG A 263 -10.27 28.04 2.48
C ARG A 263 -8.90 27.39 2.72
N ILE A 264 -7.96 28.17 3.24
CA ILE A 264 -6.64 27.68 3.66
C ILE A 264 -6.90 26.63 4.75
N ALA A 265 -6.59 25.37 4.46
CA ALA A 265 -6.65 24.31 5.46
C ALA A 265 -5.79 24.71 6.67
N PRO A 266 -6.24 24.47 7.92
CA PRO A 266 -5.41 24.76 9.08
C PRO A 266 -4.06 24.06 8.95
N PRO A 267 -2.96 24.68 9.44
CA PRO A 267 -1.64 24.09 9.33
C PRO A 267 -1.59 22.74 10.03
N ILE A 268 -0.89 21.80 9.42
CA ILE A 268 -0.63 20.50 10.01
C ILE A 268 0.46 20.70 11.06
N ARG A 269 0.11 20.41 12.32
CA ARG A 269 1.03 20.56 13.44
C ARG A 269 1.90 19.32 13.57
N VAL A 270 3.19 19.53 13.75
CA VAL A 270 4.18 18.48 14.03
C VAL A 270 4.82 18.73 15.38
N GLU A 271 4.64 17.78 16.29
CA GLU A 271 5.11 17.85 17.67
C GLU A 271 6.23 16.84 17.91
N LEU A 272 7.32 17.28 18.55
CA LEU A 272 8.46 16.44 18.90
C LEU A 272 8.41 16.06 20.39
N GLY A 273 8.15 14.79 20.67
CA GLY A 273 8.13 14.22 22.01
C GLY A 273 9.47 13.61 22.44
N ALA A 274 9.52 13.11 23.67
CA ALA A 274 10.70 12.45 24.24
C ALA A 274 11.09 11.17 23.46
N THR A 275 12.24 10.59 23.81
CA THR A 275 12.58 9.23 23.37
C THR A 275 11.56 8.25 23.96
N ASP A 276 11.15 7.26 23.17
CA ASP A 276 10.11 6.31 23.57
C ASP A 276 10.68 4.96 24.04
N GLY A 277 11.98 4.93 24.35
CA GLY A 277 12.70 3.72 24.75
C GLY A 277 12.89 2.70 23.63
N LYS A 278 12.53 3.03 22.38
CA LYS A 278 12.77 2.21 21.19
C LYS A 278 13.81 2.86 20.29
N THR A 279 14.32 2.08 19.35
CA THR A 279 15.27 2.51 18.34
C THR A 279 14.63 2.46 16.95
N LEU A 280 15.23 3.14 15.98
CA LEU A 280 14.89 2.90 14.59
C LEU A 280 15.34 1.50 14.16
N PRO A 281 14.54 0.79 13.32
CA PRO A 281 14.91 -0.53 12.83
C PRO A 281 16.23 -0.48 12.05
N ARG A 282 16.95 -1.59 12.02
CA ARG A 282 18.10 -1.73 11.12
C ARG A 282 17.62 -1.68 9.68
N PHE A 283 18.06 -0.68 8.92
CA PHE A 283 17.67 -0.50 7.53
C PHE A 283 18.64 -1.22 6.60
N GLY A 284 18.10 -1.96 5.63
CA GLY A 284 18.88 -2.66 4.61
C GLY A 284 18.20 -2.64 3.25
N VAL A 285 18.88 -3.24 2.26
CA VAL A 285 18.40 -3.31 0.88
C VAL A 285 18.50 -4.73 0.34
N ALA A 286 17.59 -5.04 -0.59
CA ALA A 286 17.59 -6.30 -1.31
C ALA A 286 18.41 -6.22 -2.61
N VAL A 287 19.01 -7.34 -3.00
CA VAL A 287 19.64 -7.51 -4.31
C VAL A 287 19.36 -8.91 -4.82
N SER A 288 18.81 -9.02 -6.04
CA SER A 288 18.70 -10.30 -6.75
C SER A 288 19.96 -10.60 -7.56
N PRO A 289 20.19 -11.87 -7.98
CA PRO A 289 21.30 -12.22 -8.86
C PRO A 289 21.34 -11.42 -10.17
N GLU A 290 20.17 -11.12 -10.76
CA GLU A 290 20.04 -10.30 -11.97
C GLU A 290 20.45 -8.84 -11.74
N GLU A 291 20.27 -8.35 -10.51
CA GLU A 291 20.59 -6.98 -10.11
C GLU A 291 22.07 -6.84 -9.67
N ALA A 292 22.76 -7.95 -9.38
CA ALA A 292 24.13 -7.94 -8.86
C ALA A 292 25.17 -7.26 -9.77
N PRO A 293 25.16 -7.43 -11.12
CA PRO A 293 26.09 -6.70 -12.00
C PRO A 293 25.92 -5.18 -11.92
N ALA A 294 24.68 -4.69 -11.92
CA ALA A 294 24.39 -3.27 -11.79
C ALA A 294 24.80 -2.74 -10.40
N ALA A 295 24.56 -3.54 -9.35
CA ALA A 295 24.98 -3.21 -8.00
C ALA A 295 26.52 -3.09 -7.87
N LEU A 296 27.27 -4.01 -8.48
CA LEU A 296 28.73 -4.00 -8.52
C LEU A 296 29.29 -2.83 -9.36
N ALA A 297 28.58 -2.42 -10.42
CA ALA A 297 28.97 -1.26 -11.21
C ALA A 297 28.82 0.06 -10.42
N ALA A 298 27.89 0.12 -9.47
CA ALA A 298 27.59 1.29 -8.65
C ALA A 298 28.11 1.17 -7.20
N LEU A 299 29.26 0.51 -6.99
CA LEU A 299 29.82 0.25 -5.65
C LEU A 299 30.10 1.51 -4.83
N GLU A 300 30.44 2.64 -5.46
CA GLU A 300 30.64 3.90 -4.75
C GLU A 300 29.33 4.36 -4.09
N SER A 301 28.23 4.44 -4.85
CA SER A 301 26.90 4.74 -4.32
C SER A 301 26.42 3.69 -3.32
N PHE A 302 26.78 2.41 -3.51
CA PHE A 302 26.41 1.36 -2.56
C PHE A 302 27.12 1.53 -1.21
N ARG A 303 28.41 1.87 -1.23
CA ARG A 303 29.17 2.19 -0.02
C ARG A 303 28.67 3.46 0.65
N ASP A 304 28.31 4.47 -0.14
CA ASP A 304 27.73 5.72 0.35
C ASP A 304 26.37 5.52 1.03
N LEU A 305 25.55 4.58 0.53
CA LEU A 305 24.29 4.18 1.16
C LEU A 305 24.51 3.55 2.54
N ALA A 306 25.60 2.78 2.72
CA ALA A 306 26.01 2.12 3.96
C ALA A 306 24.88 1.32 4.66
N PRO A 307 24.19 0.39 3.96
CA PRO A 307 23.08 -0.38 4.54
C PRO A 307 23.54 -1.22 5.74
N ARG A 308 22.65 -1.44 6.72
CA ARG A 308 22.94 -2.22 7.93
C ARG A 308 22.75 -3.73 7.77
N HIS A 309 22.22 -4.16 6.63
CA HIS A 309 22.19 -5.55 6.18
C HIS A 309 21.86 -5.61 4.69
N LEU A 310 22.18 -6.74 4.07
CA LEU A 310 21.79 -7.08 2.70
C LEU A 310 20.83 -8.26 2.73
N LEU A 311 19.73 -8.17 1.98
CA LEU A 311 18.87 -9.32 1.69
C LEU A 311 19.20 -9.83 0.28
N LEU A 312 19.93 -10.93 0.18
CA LEU A 312 20.34 -11.50 -1.09
C LEU A 312 19.41 -12.65 -1.47
N GLN A 313 18.89 -12.66 -2.70
CA GLN A 313 17.91 -13.66 -3.13
C GLN A 313 18.59 -14.84 -3.79
N PHE A 314 18.15 -16.05 -3.43
CA PHE A 314 18.56 -17.28 -4.10
C PHE A 314 17.34 -18.18 -4.32
N ASP A 315 17.09 -18.48 -5.58
CA ASP A 315 15.89 -19.17 -6.04
C ASP A 315 16.26 -20.13 -7.16
N PRO A 316 16.49 -21.42 -6.84
CA PRO A 316 16.79 -22.41 -7.86
C PRO A 316 15.68 -22.58 -8.91
N THR A 317 14.43 -22.24 -8.58
CA THR A 317 13.29 -22.32 -9.51
C THR A 317 13.32 -21.21 -10.57
N ALA A 318 14.04 -20.12 -10.30
CA ALA A 318 14.37 -19.07 -11.27
C ALA A 318 15.68 -19.36 -12.05
N GLY A 319 16.29 -20.52 -11.86
CA GLY A 319 17.56 -20.90 -12.49
C GLY A 319 18.82 -20.42 -11.74
N HIS A 320 18.68 -19.94 -10.50
CA HIS A 320 19.84 -19.56 -9.69
C HIS A 320 20.67 -20.78 -9.29
N GLY A 321 21.96 -20.74 -9.63
CA GLY A 321 22.93 -21.79 -9.28
C GLY A 321 24.26 -21.21 -8.77
N ALA A 322 25.37 -21.91 -9.04
CA ALA A 322 26.70 -21.52 -8.57
C ALA A 322 27.13 -20.12 -9.05
N GLU A 323 26.82 -19.74 -10.30
CA GLU A 323 27.17 -18.42 -10.85
C GLU A 323 26.44 -17.28 -10.12
N ALA A 324 25.14 -17.48 -9.85
CA ALA A 324 24.34 -16.53 -9.08
C ALA A 324 24.94 -16.31 -7.68
N LEU A 325 25.24 -17.39 -6.96
CA LEU A 325 25.86 -17.31 -5.63
C LEU A 325 27.26 -16.67 -5.68
N ALA A 326 28.07 -16.94 -6.71
CA ALA A 326 29.37 -16.30 -6.88
C ALA A 326 29.24 -14.78 -7.14
N ALA A 327 28.21 -14.33 -7.87
CA ALA A 327 27.92 -12.91 -8.04
C ALA A 327 27.51 -12.25 -6.72
N LEU A 328 26.65 -12.90 -5.93
CA LEU A 328 26.23 -12.45 -4.61
C LEU A 328 27.41 -12.43 -3.60
N ALA A 329 28.31 -13.42 -3.66
CA ALA A 329 29.50 -13.48 -2.81
C ALA A 329 30.46 -12.31 -3.09
N ARG A 330 30.68 -11.96 -4.36
CA ARG A 330 31.48 -10.77 -4.74
C ARG A 330 30.88 -9.48 -4.17
N LEU A 331 29.55 -9.36 -4.20
CA LEU A 331 28.86 -8.21 -3.63
C LEU A 331 29.04 -8.14 -2.11
N ALA A 332 28.85 -9.26 -1.41
CA ALA A 332 29.04 -9.35 0.04
C ALA A 332 30.48 -8.99 0.45
N GLN A 333 31.48 -9.46 -0.31
CA GLN A 333 32.90 -9.12 -0.08
C GLN A 333 33.19 -7.64 -0.30
N ALA A 334 32.50 -6.98 -1.22
CA ALA A 334 32.66 -5.55 -1.49
C ALA A 334 32.04 -4.64 -0.40
N LEU A 335 31.18 -5.21 0.46
CA LEU A 335 30.41 -4.55 1.52
C LEU A 335 30.52 -5.32 2.85
N PRO A 336 31.74 -5.48 3.41
CA PRO A 336 31.98 -6.35 4.56
C PRO A 336 31.24 -5.92 5.84
N ASP A 337 30.88 -4.64 5.96
CA ASP A 337 30.17 -4.09 7.12
C ASP A 337 28.65 -4.34 7.10
N ALA A 338 28.12 -4.84 5.97
CA ALA A 338 26.70 -5.13 5.79
C ALA A 338 26.46 -6.65 5.89
N PRO A 339 26.01 -7.17 7.06
CA PRO A 339 25.76 -8.60 7.21
C PRO A 339 24.70 -9.08 6.23
N VAL A 340 24.95 -10.25 5.64
CA VAL A 340 24.09 -10.86 4.63
C VAL A 340 23.03 -11.74 5.28
N THR A 341 21.78 -11.53 4.86
CA THR A 341 20.69 -12.50 4.99
C THR A 341 20.43 -13.10 3.61
N LEU A 342 20.54 -14.42 3.48
CA LEU A 342 20.22 -15.13 2.23
C LEU A 342 18.74 -15.55 2.25
N GLU A 343 17.91 -14.99 1.38
CA GLU A 343 16.55 -15.47 1.14
C GLU A 343 16.62 -16.67 0.20
N CYS A 344 16.22 -17.85 0.68
CA CYS A 344 16.45 -19.13 0.02
C CYS A 344 15.12 -19.85 -0.23
N VAL A 345 14.79 -20.03 -1.52
CA VAL A 345 13.64 -20.82 -1.96
C VAL A 345 14.00 -22.30 -1.95
N VAL A 346 13.12 -23.12 -1.38
CA VAL A 346 13.17 -24.59 -1.47
C VAL A 346 12.26 -25.03 -2.62
N PRO A 347 12.80 -25.56 -3.74
CA PRO A 347 12.01 -26.00 -4.89
C PRO A 347 10.84 -26.94 -4.57
N GLY A 348 11.02 -27.89 -3.66
CA GLY A 348 9.98 -28.88 -3.31
C GLY A 348 9.87 -30.01 -4.32
N VAL A 349 11.01 -30.42 -4.91
CA VAL A 349 11.13 -31.53 -5.87
C VAL A 349 11.64 -32.83 -5.21
N ALA A 350 12.24 -32.73 -4.02
CA ALA A 350 12.77 -33.83 -3.22
C ALA A 350 12.50 -33.56 -1.72
N ALA A 351 13.02 -34.41 -0.83
CA ALA A 351 12.89 -34.19 0.59
C ALA A 351 13.63 -32.89 1.01
N PRO A 352 13.07 -32.05 1.92
CA PRO A 352 13.70 -30.79 2.32
C PRO A 352 15.17 -30.93 2.74
N GLY A 353 15.53 -32.02 3.43
CA GLY A 353 16.89 -32.31 3.83
C GLY A 353 17.88 -32.47 2.66
N GLU A 354 17.46 -33.11 1.57
CA GLU A 354 18.30 -33.31 0.38
C GLU A 354 18.50 -31.99 -0.37
N GLU A 355 17.43 -31.23 -0.59
CA GLU A 355 17.49 -29.95 -1.29
C GLU A 355 18.34 -28.93 -0.52
N LEU A 356 18.09 -28.79 0.79
CA LEU A 356 18.80 -27.82 1.63
C LEU A 356 20.28 -28.20 1.81
N ALA A 357 20.62 -29.49 1.88
CA ALA A 357 22.01 -29.94 1.87
C ALA A 357 22.72 -29.57 0.54
N GLY A 358 22.04 -29.75 -0.60
CA GLY A 358 22.55 -29.33 -1.91
C GLY A 358 22.77 -27.83 -2.01
N ILE A 359 21.81 -27.04 -1.52
CA ILE A 359 21.93 -25.58 -1.48
C ILE A 359 23.07 -25.15 -0.56
N ALA A 360 23.20 -25.74 0.63
CA ALA A 360 24.30 -25.45 1.56
C ALA A 360 25.67 -25.73 0.94
N ALA A 361 25.80 -26.82 0.16
CA ALA A 361 27.03 -27.12 -0.58
C ALA A 361 27.35 -26.04 -1.62
N LEU A 362 26.36 -25.55 -2.37
CA LEU A 362 26.53 -24.45 -3.33
C LEU A 362 26.94 -23.14 -2.65
N VAL A 363 26.29 -22.78 -1.53
CA VAL A 363 26.61 -21.58 -0.75
C VAL A 363 28.05 -21.66 -0.26
N SER A 364 28.45 -22.79 0.34
CA SER A 364 29.81 -23.04 0.80
C SER A 364 30.84 -22.92 -0.34
N ALA A 365 30.58 -23.55 -1.49
CA ALA A 365 31.47 -23.51 -2.65
C ALA A 365 31.62 -22.10 -3.25
N SER A 366 30.61 -21.24 -3.12
CA SER A 366 30.65 -19.86 -3.61
C SER A 366 31.51 -18.92 -2.76
N GLY A 367 31.84 -19.30 -1.52
CA GLY A 367 32.49 -18.44 -0.54
C GLY A 367 31.57 -17.37 0.08
N LEU A 368 30.26 -17.42 -0.18
CA LEU A 368 29.28 -16.59 0.52
C LEU A 368 29.14 -17.06 1.97
N ALA A 369 29.35 -16.15 2.92
CA ALA A 369 29.20 -16.41 4.35
C ALA A 369 28.00 -15.61 4.90
N PRO A 370 26.76 -16.11 4.77
CA PRO A 370 25.59 -15.42 5.28
C PRO A 370 25.58 -15.41 6.81
N ALA A 371 25.21 -14.26 7.40
CA ALA A 371 24.97 -14.15 8.84
C ALA A 371 23.61 -14.75 9.23
N ALA A 372 22.67 -14.77 8.28
CA ALA A 372 21.35 -15.37 8.42
C ALA A 372 20.88 -16.00 7.11
N ILE A 373 19.99 -16.98 7.19
CA ILE A 373 19.26 -17.54 6.05
C ILE A 373 17.76 -17.50 6.35
N VAL A 374 16.94 -17.13 5.37
CA VAL A 374 15.48 -17.26 5.44
C VAL A 374 15.07 -18.35 4.47
N VAL A 375 14.37 -19.37 4.94
CA VAL A 375 13.97 -20.52 4.12
C VAL A 375 12.46 -20.51 3.92
N GLY A 376 12.03 -20.74 2.69
CA GLY A 376 10.61 -20.78 2.31
C GLY A 376 10.36 -21.76 1.16
N PRO A 377 9.35 -22.64 1.26
CA PRO A 377 8.93 -23.50 0.14
C PRO A 377 8.49 -22.67 -1.07
N SER A 378 8.83 -23.12 -2.28
CA SER A 378 8.43 -22.43 -3.51
C SER A 378 6.91 -22.32 -3.66
N VAL A 379 6.19 -23.37 -3.26
CA VAL A 379 4.71 -23.42 -3.31
C VAL A 379 4.03 -22.34 -2.46
N ASP A 380 4.66 -21.90 -1.36
CA ASP A 380 4.11 -20.87 -0.46
C ASP A 380 4.28 -19.44 -1.00
N ARG A 381 4.93 -19.28 -2.16
CA ARG A 381 5.02 -18.00 -2.87
C ARG A 381 3.74 -17.68 -3.64
N GLN A 382 2.87 -18.66 -3.83
CA GLN A 382 1.53 -18.52 -4.40
C GLN A 382 0.49 -18.46 -3.28
N SER A 383 -0.51 -17.61 -3.44
CA SER A 383 -1.63 -17.51 -2.51
C SER A 383 -2.59 -18.66 -2.73
N THR A 384 -3.19 -19.17 -1.65
CA THR A 384 -4.35 -20.08 -1.70
C THR A 384 -5.61 -19.31 -1.31
N PRO A 385 -6.44 -18.87 -2.28
CA PRO A 385 -7.67 -18.13 -2.00
C PRO A 385 -8.75 -18.99 -1.32
N PRO A 386 -9.78 -18.37 -0.73
CA PRO A 386 -10.94 -19.09 -0.19
C PRO A 386 -11.53 -20.09 -1.21
N GLY A 387 -11.83 -21.31 -0.76
CA GLY A 387 -12.41 -22.37 -1.58
C GLY A 387 -11.40 -23.13 -2.46
N SER A 388 -10.12 -22.74 -2.49
CA SER A 388 -9.07 -23.48 -3.20
C SER A 388 -8.47 -24.60 -2.34
N ALA A 389 -8.06 -25.70 -2.98
CA ALA A 389 -7.25 -26.72 -2.31
C ALA A 389 -5.84 -26.17 -2.07
N TRP A 390 -5.31 -26.40 -0.87
CA TRP A 390 -3.90 -26.07 -0.59
C TRP A 390 -2.98 -26.97 -1.42
N PRO A 391 -1.92 -26.42 -2.02
CA PRO A 391 -0.93 -27.23 -2.72
C PRO A 391 -0.19 -28.14 -1.73
N ASP A 392 0.27 -29.29 -2.22
CA ASP A 392 1.12 -30.17 -1.44
C ASP A 392 2.41 -29.43 -1.05
N CYS A 393 2.68 -29.42 0.26
CA CYS A 393 3.85 -28.78 0.85
C CYS A 393 4.25 -29.59 2.09
N PRO A 394 5.54 -29.95 2.27
CA PRO A 394 6.01 -30.48 3.53
C PRO A 394 5.66 -29.54 4.70
N PRO A 395 5.39 -30.07 5.90
CA PRO A 395 5.21 -29.25 7.10
C PRO A 395 6.38 -28.29 7.29
N LEU A 396 6.10 -27.05 7.69
CA LEU A 396 7.14 -26.03 7.84
C LEU A 396 8.14 -26.40 8.95
N GLU A 397 7.71 -27.16 9.95
CA GLU A 397 8.56 -27.74 10.98
C GLU A 397 9.66 -28.63 10.39
N GLU A 398 9.32 -29.47 9.40
CA GLU A 398 10.29 -30.34 8.71
C GLU A 398 11.25 -29.52 7.85
N VAL A 399 10.74 -28.50 7.14
CA VAL A 399 11.55 -27.59 6.33
C VAL A 399 12.55 -26.83 7.21
N TYR A 400 12.12 -26.31 8.35
CA TYR A 400 12.99 -25.55 9.25
C TYR A 400 13.96 -26.45 10.02
N ALA A 401 13.57 -27.68 10.39
CA ALA A 401 14.50 -28.65 10.95
C ALA A 401 15.61 -29.02 9.95
N ALA A 402 15.25 -29.25 8.68
CA ALA A 402 16.22 -29.48 7.60
C ALA A 402 17.14 -28.27 7.38
N ALA A 403 16.59 -27.05 7.44
CA ALA A 403 17.37 -25.82 7.30
C ALA A 403 18.40 -25.65 8.42
N ARG A 404 18.00 -25.92 9.67
CA ARG A 404 18.94 -25.93 10.81
C ARG A 404 20.05 -26.96 10.66
N ALA A 405 19.74 -28.15 10.14
CA ALA A 405 20.73 -29.18 9.92
C ALA A 405 21.72 -28.81 8.80
N ALA A 406 21.24 -28.19 7.72
CA ALA A 406 22.07 -27.79 6.57
C ALA A 406 22.93 -26.54 6.85
N PHE A 407 22.46 -25.63 7.72
CA PHE A 407 23.13 -24.36 8.03
C PHE A 407 23.39 -24.21 9.54
N PRO A 408 24.24 -25.07 10.15
CA PRO A 408 24.51 -25.03 11.58
C PRO A 408 25.19 -23.72 11.99
N GLY A 409 24.68 -23.09 13.05
CA GLY A 409 25.24 -21.85 13.61
C GLY A 409 24.88 -20.56 12.87
N ILE A 410 24.16 -20.66 11.74
CA ILE A 410 23.61 -19.50 11.02
C ILE A 410 22.21 -19.19 11.57
N ALA A 411 21.89 -17.91 11.72
CA ALA A 411 20.56 -17.52 12.18
C ALA A 411 19.49 -17.93 11.15
N LEU A 412 18.44 -18.60 11.58
CA LEU A 412 17.36 -19.08 10.72
C LEU A 412 16.14 -18.19 10.83
N GLY A 413 15.76 -17.60 9.71
CA GLY A 413 14.48 -16.94 9.51
C GLY A 413 13.48 -17.84 8.80
N GLY A 414 12.21 -17.55 9.02
CA GLY A 414 11.09 -18.10 8.25
C GLY A 414 10.05 -17.01 7.96
N GLY A 415 8.92 -17.41 7.40
CA GLY A 415 7.84 -16.50 7.02
C GLY A 415 7.49 -16.64 5.55
N MET A 416 7.08 -15.54 4.91
CA MET A 416 6.61 -15.55 3.53
C MET A 416 7.40 -14.59 2.64
N PHE A 417 7.93 -15.07 1.52
CA PHE A 417 8.59 -14.21 0.53
C PHE A 417 7.59 -13.36 -0.28
N SER A 418 6.30 -13.75 -0.25
CA SER A 418 5.14 -13.00 -0.69
C SER A 418 4.72 -11.96 0.36
N TYR A 419 3.43 -11.76 0.60
CA TYR A 419 2.92 -10.66 1.41
C TYR A 419 2.39 -11.10 2.77
N PHE A 420 1.96 -10.12 3.57
CA PHE A 420 1.39 -10.39 4.89
C PHE A 420 0.16 -11.31 4.82
N THR A 421 -0.64 -11.23 3.76
CA THR A 421 -1.76 -12.14 3.48
C THR A 421 -1.36 -13.60 3.64
N GLU A 422 -0.29 -14.02 2.96
CA GLU A 422 0.14 -15.42 2.97
C GLU A 422 0.67 -15.82 4.34
N LEU A 423 1.39 -14.92 5.03
CA LEU A 423 1.89 -15.16 6.38
C LEU A 423 0.74 -15.32 7.39
N ASN A 424 -0.28 -14.49 7.26
CA ASN A 424 -1.44 -14.50 8.16
C ASN A 424 -2.34 -15.73 7.92
N ARG A 425 -2.41 -16.23 6.67
CA ARG A 425 -3.15 -17.45 6.30
C ARG A 425 -2.42 -18.72 6.70
N LYS A 426 -1.11 -18.83 6.43
CA LYS A 426 -0.26 -19.98 6.79
C LYS A 426 0.83 -19.51 7.75
N ARG A 427 0.47 -19.44 9.03
CA ARG A 427 1.37 -18.98 10.09
C ARG A 427 2.52 -19.96 10.28
N VAL A 428 3.71 -19.42 10.47
CA VAL A 428 4.93 -20.21 10.68
C VAL A 428 5.07 -20.67 12.13
N PRO A 429 5.67 -21.84 12.41
CA PRO A 429 6.06 -22.27 13.76
C PRO A 429 7.18 -21.38 14.29
N ALA A 430 6.80 -20.22 14.84
CA ALA A 430 7.70 -19.12 15.17
C ALA A 430 8.77 -19.52 16.20
N GLU A 431 8.46 -20.46 17.10
CA GLU A 431 9.36 -21.01 18.11
C GLU A 431 10.58 -21.74 17.56
N LEU A 432 10.57 -22.14 16.28
CA LEU A 432 11.71 -22.78 15.60
C LEU A 432 12.67 -21.76 14.97
N LEU A 433 12.28 -20.48 14.94
CA LEU A 433 12.92 -19.42 14.17
C LEU A 433 13.64 -18.41 15.08
N ASP A 434 14.76 -17.89 14.60
CA ASP A 434 15.44 -16.76 15.24
C ASP A 434 14.79 -15.42 14.87
N PHE A 435 14.04 -15.38 13.77
CA PHE A 435 13.22 -14.25 13.34
C PHE A 435 12.17 -14.69 12.30
N ALA A 436 11.13 -13.87 12.12
CA ALA A 436 10.15 -14.07 11.05
C ALA A 436 10.05 -12.85 10.14
N THR A 437 9.75 -13.06 8.86
CA THR A 437 9.69 -12.00 7.85
C THR A 437 8.54 -12.14 6.87
N HIS A 438 8.12 -11.01 6.28
CA HIS A 438 7.30 -10.99 5.08
C HIS A 438 7.55 -9.71 4.26
N ALA A 439 7.11 -9.68 3.01
CA ALA A 439 7.15 -8.49 2.16
C ALA A 439 5.83 -7.69 2.23
N THR A 440 5.84 -6.50 1.63
CA THR A 440 4.63 -5.69 1.35
C THR A 440 4.75 -5.00 0.00
N CYS A 441 3.63 -4.81 -0.70
CA CYS A 441 3.56 -4.08 -1.96
C CYS A 441 2.26 -3.26 -1.99
N PRO A 442 2.30 -1.95 -2.26
CA PRO A 442 1.14 -1.08 -2.13
C PRO A 442 0.24 -1.01 -3.38
N ILE A 443 0.57 -1.76 -4.45
CA ILE A 443 -0.14 -1.70 -5.74
C ILE A 443 -0.88 -3.00 -6.07
N VAL A 444 -1.29 -3.80 -5.07
CA VAL A 444 -1.98 -5.07 -5.32
C VAL A 444 -3.35 -4.85 -5.96
N HIS A 445 -4.19 -3.98 -5.36
CA HIS A 445 -5.57 -3.80 -5.83
C HIS A 445 -5.79 -2.53 -6.63
N ALA A 446 -5.02 -1.47 -6.36
CA ALA A 446 -5.11 -0.19 -7.04
C ALA A 446 -3.72 0.45 -7.12
N ALA A 447 -3.47 1.21 -8.17
CA ALA A 447 -2.18 1.87 -8.39
C ALA A 447 -2.30 3.38 -8.56
N ASP A 448 -3.45 4.01 -8.30
CA ASP A 448 -3.53 5.47 -8.24
C ASP A 448 -2.72 6.01 -7.05
N ASP A 449 -2.28 7.27 -7.17
CA ASP A 449 -1.35 7.89 -6.22
C ASP A 449 -1.91 7.95 -4.79
N ALA A 450 -3.22 8.18 -4.65
CA ALA A 450 -3.88 8.26 -3.36
C ALA A 450 -3.93 6.87 -2.69
N SER A 451 -4.32 5.83 -3.42
CA SER A 451 -4.35 4.45 -2.89
C SER A 451 -2.99 4.00 -2.38
N VAL A 452 -1.91 4.29 -3.12
CA VAL A 452 -0.56 3.90 -2.73
C VAL A 452 -0.13 4.60 -1.44
N MET A 453 -0.37 5.91 -1.29
CA MET A 453 -0.06 6.63 -0.05
C MET A 453 -0.94 6.17 1.11
N GLN A 454 -2.21 5.84 0.85
CA GLN A 454 -3.13 5.34 1.88
C GLN A 454 -2.66 4.03 2.51
N THR A 455 -1.92 3.18 1.79
CA THR A 455 -1.39 1.91 2.34
C THR A 455 -0.58 2.07 3.63
N LEU A 456 0.00 3.26 3.85
CA LEU A 456 0.70 3.62 5.09
C LEU A 456 -0.21 3.47 6.33
N GLU A 457 -1.52 3.70 6.20
CA GLU A 457 -2.51 3.52 7.28
C GLU A 457 -2.60 2.06 7.77
N ALA A 458 -2.32 1.08 6.90
CA ALA A 458 -2.44 -0.34 7.22
C ALA A 458 -1.24 -0.89 8.02
N LEU A 459 -0.06 -0.25 7.92
CA LEU A 459 1.18 -0.76 8.50
C LEU A 459 1.12 -1.00 10.01
N PRO A 460 0.53 -0.11 10.83
CA PRO A 460 0.37 -0.39 12.26
C PRO A 460 -0.52 -1.60 12.55
N PHE A 461 -1.54 -1.85 11.72
CA PHE A 461 -2.41 -3.02 11.87
C PHE A 461 -1.69 -4.32 11.49
N ILE A 462 -0.88 -4.27 10.43
CA ILE A 462 -0.02 -5.39 10.01
C ILE A 462 0.94 -5.76 11.14
N ALA A 463 1.67 -4.77 11.67
CA ALA A 463 2.64 -5.03 12.74
C ALA A 463 1.99 -5.58 14.01
N ARG A 464 0.83 -5.02 14.44
CA ARG A 464 0.08 -5.54 15.60
C ARG A 464 -0.41 -6.96 15.36
N THR A 465 -0.92 -7.26 14.17
CA THR A 465 -1.42 -8.61 13.85
C THR A 465 -0.28 -9.61 13.77
N ALA A 466 0.83 -9.27 13.10
CA ALA A 466 2.04 -10.09 13.08
C ALA A 466 2.52 -10.41 14.50
N ARG A 467 2.61 -9.40 15.37
CA ARG A 467 3.03 -9.59 16.77
C ARG A 467 2.12 -10.54 17.55
N SER A 468 0.81 -10.55 17.25
CA SER A 468 -0.17 -11.40 17.95
C SER A 468 0.09 -12.89 17.81
N PHE A 469 0.74 -13.34 16.72
CA PHE A 469 1.06 -14.75 16.48
C PHE A 469 2.56 -15.05 16.44
N LEU A 470 3.42 -14.05 16.26
CA LEU A 470 4.88 -14.23 16.36
C LEU A 470 5.41 -14.17 17.80
N GLY A 471 4.63 -13.68 18.76
CA GLY A 471 5.06 -13.56 20.15
C GLY A 471 6.29 -12.65 20.27
N GLU A 472 7.34 -13.09 20.97
CA GLU A 472 8.57 -12.31 21.13
C GLU A 472 9.63 -12.55 20.03
N VAL A 473 9.34 -13.42 19.05
CA VAL A 473 10.27 -13.71 17.95
C VAL A 473 10.59 -12.40 17.21
N PRO A 474 11.87 -12.09 16.96
CA PRO A 474 12.26 -10.89 16.21
C PRO A 474 11.51 -10.80 14.88
N TYR A 475 10.94 -9.61 14.64
CA TYR A 475 10.13 -9.35 13.46
C TYR A 475 10.95 -8.54 12.46
N HIS A 476 11.26 -9.16 11.33
CA HIS A 476 11.88 -8.51 10.18
C HIS A 476 10.81 -8.19 9.14
N LEU A 477 11.01 -7.10 8.40
CA LEU A 477 10.06 -6.66 7.39
C LEU A 477 10.79 -6.42 6.07
N GLY A 478 10.28 -7.00 4.99
CA GLY A 478 10.68 -6.69 3.64
C GLY A 478 11.12 -7.89 2.80
N PRO A 479 11.41 -7.64 1.50
CA PRO A 479 11.56 -6.32 0.91
C PRO A 479 10.24 -5.55 0.80
N THR A 480 10.27 -4.24 1.01
CA THR A 480 9.09 -3.37 0.82
C THR A 480 9.33 -2.46 -0.37
N THR A 481 8.60 -2.64 -1.46
CA THR A 481 8.80 -1.89 -2.72
C THR A 481 7.46 -1.45 -3.29
N ILE A 482 7.44 -0.31 -4.00
CA ILE A 482 6.23 0.12 -4.72
C ILE A 482 5.89 -0.91 -5.81
N GLY A 483 6.85 -1.20 -6.69
CA GLY A 483 6.70 -2.25 -7.69
C GLY A 483 6.57 -3.65 -7.08
N MET A 484 5.78 -4.50 -7.71
CA MET A 484 5.49 -5.87 -7.30
C MET A 484 6.68 -6.80 -7.63
N ARG A 485 7.31 -7.41 -6.62
CA ARG A 485 8.43 -8.34 -6.84
C ARG A 485 7.98 -9.63 -7.54
N GLN A 486 6.89 -10.21 -7.05
CA GLN A 486 6.24 -11.38 -7.62
C GLN A 486 4.73 -11.24 -7.45
N ASN A 487 3.95 -11.92 -8.28
CA ASN A 487 2.49 -11.98 -8.17
C ASN A 487 2.06 -13.32 -7.55
N PRO A 488 1.64 -13.37 -6.27
CA PRO A 488 1.11 -14.58 -5.65
C PRO A 488 -0.31 -14.96 -6.13
N TYR A 489 -0.96 -14.10 -6.92
CA TYR A 489 -2.37 -14.22 -7.30
C TYR A 489 -2.57 -14.56 -8.78
N GLY A 490 -1.49 -14.58 -9.54
CA GLY A 490 -1.50 -14.78 -10.99
C GLY A 490 -0.18 -15.37 -11.47
N SER A 491 -0.14 -15.68 -12.76
CA SER A 491 1.00 -16.36 -13.39
C SER A 491 2.28 -15.51 -13.48
N ARG A 492 2.12 -14.18 -13.48
CA ARG A 492 3.20 -13.20 -13.65
C ARG A 492 2.81 -11.83 -13.08
N THR A 493 3.78 -10.96 -12.90
CA THR A 493 3.54 -9.53 -12.74
C THR A 493 3.12 -8.90 -14.07
N LEU A 494 2.37 -7.79 -14.00
CA LEU A 494 1.88 -7.13 -15.21
C LEU A 494 3.00 -6.30 -15.88
N PRO A 495 3.09 -6.31 -17.22
CA PRO A 495 4.04 -5.47 -17.94
C PRO A 495 3.64 -3.99 -17.83
N ASN A 496 4.63 -3.09 -17.80
CA ASN A 496 4.41 -1.65 -17.74
C ASN A 496 5.40 -0.88 -18.65
N PRO A 497 5.44 -1.17 -19.97
CA PRO A 497 6.43 -0.57 -20.87
C PRO A 497 6.27 0.96 -21.00
N ASP A 498 5.06 1.47 -20.81
CA ASP A 498 4.74 2.89 -20.95
C ASP A 498 4.92 3.68 -19.64
N GLY A 499 5.31 3.00 -18.55
CA GLY A 499 5.54 3.63 -17.25
C GLY A 499 4.28 4.30 -16.68
N GLY A 500 3.15 3.59 -16.69
CA GLY A 500 1.87 4.06 -16.13
C GLY A 500 1.61 3.57 -14.71
N ARG A 501 0.47 3.96 -14.15
CA ARG A 501 -0.06 3.50 -12.85
C ARG A 501 -0.78 2.15 -12.99
N VAL A 502 -0.01 1.08 -13.05
CA VAL A 502 -0.52 -0.28 -13.27
C VAL A 502 -0.43 -1.12 -11.99
N ALA A 503 -1.57 -1.62 -11.50
CA ALA A 503 -1.59 -2.54 -10.36
C ALA A 503 -0.82 -3.82 -10.70
N MET A 504 -0.16 -4.43 -9.71
CA MET A 504 0.64 -5.66 -9.86
C MET A 504 1.81 -5.57 -10.86
N ALA A 505 2.21 -4.36 -11.29
CA ALA A 505 3.36 -4.17 -12.17
C ALA A 505 4.69 -4.34 -11.43
N ALA A 506 5.66 -4.99 -12.06
CA ALA A 506 7.00 -5.14 -11.47
C ALA A 506 7.83 -3.86 -11.48
N ASP A 507 7.56 -2.98 -12.44
CA ASP A 507 8.21 -1.69 -12.61
C ASP A 507 7.16 -0.57 -12.49
N ASP A 508 7.19 0.14 -11.36
CA ASP A 508 6.32 1.29 -11.12
C ASP A 508 7.14 2.58 -11.30
N PRO A 509 6.68 3.52 -12.15
CA PRO A 509 7.42 4.75 -12.44
C PRO A 509 7.73 5.56 -11.18
N ARG A 510 6.86 5.51 -10.16
CA ARG A 510 6.99 6.35 -8.96
C ARG A 510 8.21 6.02 -8.12
N GLN A 511 8.81 4.85 -8.31
CA GLN A 511 10.12 4.51 -7.74
C GLN A 511 11.19 5.57 -8.05
N ARG A 512 11.07 6.23 -9.21
CA ARG A 512 12.05 7.22 -9.71
C ARG A 512 11.74 8.65 -9.29
N GLY A 513 10.57 8.91 -8.72
CA GLY A 513 10.10 10.25 -8.36
C GLY A 513 10.25 10.59 -6.88
N LEU A 514 9.96 11.85 -6.54
CA LEU A 514 9.81 12.33 -5.15
C LEU A 514 8.76 11.51 -4.38
N PHE A 515 7.76 10.96 -5.08
CA PHE A 515 6.75 10.08 -4.53
C PHE A 515 7.35 8.93 -3.72
N ALA A 516 8.37 8.23 -4.23
CA ALA A 516 9.00 7.12 -3.51
C ALA A 516 9.76 7.59 -2.26
N ALA A 517 10.37 8.77 -2.29
CA ALA A 517 11.02 9.35 -1.11
C ALA A 517 9.99 9.68 -0.01
N ALA A 518 8.89 10.33 -0.39
CA ALA A 518 7.79 10.63 0.52
C ALA A 518 7.14 9.35 1.10
N TRP A 519 6.87 8.36 0.26
CA TRP A 519 6.32 7.07 0.68
C TRP A 519 7.27 6.35 1.65
N THR A 520 8.59 6.35 1.40
CA THR A 520 9.58 5.75 2.29
C THR A 520 9.63 6.43 3.66
N ILE A 521 9.54 7.77 3.71
CA ILE A 521 9.47 8.54 4.97
C ILE A 521 8.18 8.20 5.72
N GLY A 522 7.04 8.19 5.02
CA GLY A 522 5.76 7.78 5.60
C GLY A 522 5.78 6.35 6.13
N TYR A 523 6.41 5.42 5.41
CA TYR A 523 6.58 4.03 5.84
C TYR A 523 7.36 3.96 7.15
N ALA A 524 8.51 4.64 7.21
CA ALA A 524 9.34 4.72 8.42
C ALA A 524 8.57 5.33 9.61
N ALA A 525 7.76 6.37 9.38
CA ALA A 525 6.90 6.98 10.39
C ALA A 525 5.91 5.96 10.99
N ARG A 526 5.29 5.15 10.13
CA ARG A 526 4.27 4.15 10.52
C ARG A 526 4.85 2.88 11.11
N LEU A 527 6.17 2.69 11.07
CA LEU A 527 6.87 1.66 11.86
C LEU A 527 7.06 2.06 13.33
N ALA A 528 6.68 3.29 13.74
CA ALA A 528 6.68 3.69 15.14
C ALA A 528 5.86 2.71 16.00
N GLY A 529 6.47 2.19 17.07
CA GLY A 529 5.84 1.23 17.97
C GLY A 529 5.63 -0.19 17.43
N SER A 530 6.03 -0.50 16.19
CA SER A 530 5.79 -1.81 15.55
C SER A 530 6.59 -2.98 16.13
N GLY A 531 7.75 -2.71 16.75
CA GLY A 531 8.69 -3.75 17.17
C GLY A 531 9.40 -4.45 16.01
N VAL A 532 9.40 -3.86 14.81
CA VAL A 532 10.26 -4.32 13.69
C VAL A 532 11.73 -4.10 14.08
N ALA A 533 12.52 -5.18 14.03
CA ALA A 533 13.94 -5.15 14.37
C ALA A 533 14.83 -4.80 13.16
N ALA A 534 14.46 -5.29 11.98
CA ALA A 534 15.14 -5.01 10.72
C ALA A 534 14.12 -4.77 9.61
N TRP A 535 14.42 -3.81 8.75
CA TRP A 535 13.58 -3.42 7.63
C TRP A 535 14.42 -3.36 6.34
N THR A 536 14.07 -4.20 5.38
CA THR A 536 14.60 -4.16 4.00
C THR A 536 13.70 -3.25 3.17
N GLY A 537 14.04 -1.97 3.09
CA GLY A 537 13.13 -0.93 2.62
C GLY A 537 13.16 -0.62 1.12
N ALA A 538 14.08 -1.24 0.37
CA ALA A 538 14.21 -1.05 -1.08
C ALA A 538 15.02 -2.20 -1.70
N ALA A 539 14.97 -2.34 -3.03
CA ALA A 539 16.06 -2.99 -3.76
C ALA A 539 17.20 -1.97 -3.97
N PHE A 540 18.44 -2.42 -4.13
CA PHE A 540 19.52 -1.49 -4.47
C PHE A 540 19.49 -1.08 -5.95
N ALA A 541 19.35 -2.06 -6.84
CA ALA A 541 19.34 -1.87 -8.30
C ALA A 541 18.05 -2.44 -8.91
N GLY A 542 17.91 -2.32 -10.23
CA GLY A 542 16.74 -2.78 -10.96
C GLY A 542 15.55 -1.81 -10.89
N PRO A 543 14.38 -2.20 -11.41
CA PRO A 543 13.21 -1.32 -11.56
C PRO A 543 12.63 -0.82 -10.22
N ARG A 544 12.85 -1.57 -9.13
CA ARG A 544 12.45 -1.23 -7.75
C ARG A 544 13.62 -0.64 -6.93
N GLY A 545 14.72 -0.33 -7.62
CA GLY A 545 16.00 0.02 -7.02
C GLY A 545 16.11 1.46 -6.56
N LEU A 546 17.24 1.77 -5.94
CA LEU A 546 17.67 3.12 -5.58
C LEU A 546 18.57 3.77 -6.65
N LEU A 547 19.01 3.00 -7.64
CA LEU A 547 19.75 3.49 -8.80
C LEU A 547 18.79 3.99 -9.89
N ALA A 548 19.11 5.15 -10.46
CA ALA A 548 18.38 5.66 -11.62
C ALA A 548 18.89 4.99 -12.91
N PRO A 549 18.01 4.67 -13.89
CA PRO A 549 18.44 4.11 -15.18
C PRO A 549 19.44 4.99 -15.94
N SER A 550 19.48 6.30 -15.66
CA SER A 550 20.38 7.28 -16.27
C SER A 550 21.83 7.25 -15.73
N GLY A 551 22.14 6.42 -14.73
CA GLY A 551 23.49 6.34 -14.14
C GLY A 551 23.70 7.18 -12.88
N GLY A 552 22.62 7.62 -12.22
CA GLY A 552 22.63 8.32 -10.92
C GLY A 552 21.82 7.58 -9.86
N VAL A 553 21.22 8.31 -8.92
CA VAL A 553 20.34 7.75 -7.88
C VAL A 553 18.93 8.33 -7.95
N VAL A 554 17.94 7.64 -7.39
CA VAL A 554 16.58 8.17 -7.27
C VAL A 554 16.43 8.97 -5.95
N PRO A 555 15.44 9.87 -5.80
CA PRO A 555 15.24 10.64 -4.57
C PRO A 555 15.17 9.78 -3.29
N ALA A 556 14.59 8.58 -3.37
CA ALA A 556 14.48 7.66 -2.24
C ALA A 556 15.85 7.14 -1.73
N PHE A 557 16.92 7.20 -2.54
CA PHE A 557 18.28 6.85 -2.12
C PHE A 557 18.72 7.66 -0.91
N HIS A 558 18.42 8.96 -0.91
CA HIS A 558 18.80 9.89 0.15
C HIS A 558 18.09 9.60 1.47
N VAL A 559 16.82 9.22 1.40
CA VAL A 559 16.04 8.78 2.56
C VAL A 559 16.57 7.44 3.08
N ALA A 560 16.84 6.49 2.18
CA ALA A 560 17.41 5.19 2.54
C ALA A 560 18.78 5.32 3.23
N LYS A 561 19.64 6.23 2.74
CA LYS A 561 20.92 6.57 3.36
C LYS A 561 20.74 7.15 4.76
N ALA A 562 19.77 8.04 4.95
CA ALA A 562 19.46 8.58 6.28
C ALA A 562 18.97 7.47 7.24
N LEU A 563 18.07 6.60 6.78
CA LEU A 563 17.56 5.47 7.58
C LEU A 563 18.69 4.47 7.94
N ALA A 564 19.61 4.20 7.02
CA ALA A 564 20.80 3.39 7.28
C ALA A 564 21.70 4.04 8.35
N ALA A 565 21.96 5.35 8.24
CA ALA A 565 22.78 6.09 9.19
C ALA A 565 22.13 6.25 10.58
N LEU A 566 20.80 6.27 10.65
CA LEU A 566 20.04 6.42 11.90
C LEU A 566 19.60 5.08 12.51
N SER A 567 19.91 3.96 11.85
CA SER A 567 19.57 2.61 12.30
C SER A 567 20.09 2.32 13.70
N GLY A 568 19.23 1.78 14.57
CA GLY A 568 19.59 1.43 15.94
C GLY A 568 19.74 2.63 16.89
N LEU A 569 19.62 3.87 16.40
CA LEU A 569 19.63 5.05 17.26
C LEU A 569 18.30 5.23 18.00
N PRO A 570 18.29 5.87 19.19
CA PRO A 570 17.06 6.13 19.93
C PRO A 570 16.05 6.93 19.09
N ARG A 571 14.85 6.37 18.93
CA ARG A 571 13.76 7.07 18.25
C ARG A 571 13.21 8.15 19.17
N ARG A 572 12.88 9.30 18.59
CA ARG A 572 12.07 10.33 19.25
C ARG A 572 10.64 10.28 18.73
N ALA A 573 9.67 10.44 19.63
CA ALA A 573 8.29 10.53 19.21
C ALA A 573 8.11 11.77 18.33
N LEU A 574 7.51 11.59 17.15
CA LEU A 574 7.12 12.67 16.26
C LEU A 574 5.64 12.48 15.95
N ARG A 575 4.82 13.49 16.22
CA ARG A 575 3.36 13.40 16.05
C ARG A 575 2.89 14.44 15.06
N SER A 576 2.30 13.98 13.97
CA SER A 576 1.55 14.84 13.04
C SER A 576 0.09 14.89 13.44
N SER A 577 -0.54 16.06 13.34
CA SER A 577 -1.98 16.22 13.52
C SER A 577 -2.81 15.65 12.36
N ASP A 578 -2.20 15.41 11.19
CA ASP A 578 -2.83 14.70 10.07
C ASP A 578 -1.79 13.85 9.32
N PRO A 579 -1.48 12.65 9.84
CA PRO A 579 -0.42 11.80 9.32
C PRO A 579 -0.76 11.17 7.95
N ARG A 580 -1.95 11.43 7.39
CA ARG A 580 -2.30 11.05 6.01
C ARG A 580 -1.84 12.09 4.98
N ARG A 581 -1.59 13.33 5.42
CA ARG A 581 -1.17 14.45 4.56
C ARG A 581 0.29 14.81 4.75
N LEU A 582 0.79 14.73 5.98
CA LEU A 582 2.18 15.03 6.30
C LEU A 582 2.61 14.18 7.50
N ASP A 583 3.69 13.43 7.38
CA ASP A 583 4.18 12.54 8.43
C ASP A 583 5.70 12.38 8.36
N GLY A 584 6.31 11.75 9.37
CA GLY A 584 7.75 11.59 9.42
C GLY A 584 8.30 10.84 10.61
N PHE A 585 9.62 10.77 10.67
CA PHE A 585 10.34 10.10 11.75
C PHE A 585 11.46 10.98 12.32
N ALA A 586 11.84 10.72 13.57
CA ALA A 586 12.89 11.44 14.26
C ALA A 586 13.78 10.48 15.06
N ALA A 587 15.08 10.75 15.09
CA ALA A 587 16.04 10.00 15.90
C ALA A 587 17.05 10.92 16.56
N GLN A 588 17.50 10.53 17.76
CA GLN A 588 18.56 11.23 18.48
C GLN A 588 19.93 10.69 18.05
N ARG A 589 20.81 11.58 17.61
CA ARG A 589 22.20 11.28 17.28
C ARG A 589 23.05 11.16 18.54
N PRO A 590 24.23 10.49 18.47
CA PRO A 590 25.11 10.31 19.63
C PRO A 590 25.61 11.62 20.26
N ASP A 591 25.68 12.71 19.49
CA ASP A 591 26.03 14.05 19.97
C ASP A 591 24.87 14.77 20.69
N GLY A 592 23.72 14.11 20.84
CA GLY A 592 22.52 14.64 21.47
C GLY A 592 21.59 15.40 20.53
N SER A 593 22.03 15.72 19.31
CA SER A 593 21.20 16.38 18.30
C SER A 593 20.05 15.46 17.85
N THR A 594 18.96 16.04 17.36
CA THR A 594 17.84 15.28 16.77
C THR A 594 17.86 15.50 15.27
N GLU A 595 17.78 14.43 14.48
CA GLU A 595 17.51 14.53 13.05
C GLU A 595 16.04 14.15 12.79
N ILE A 596 15.34 14.98 12.03
CA ILE A 596 13.92 14.80 11.68
C ILE A 596 13.78 14.75 10.16
N TRP A 597 13.01 13.79 9.67
CA TRP A 597 12.56 13.73 8.28
C TRP A 597 11.04 13.80 8.25
N LEU A 598 10.50 14.77 7.51
CA LEU A 598 9.07 14.97 7.27
C LEU A 598 8.79 14.90 5.78
N ALA A 599 7.65 14.34 5.38
CA ALA A 599 7.22 14.31 4.00
C ALA A 599 5.78 14.81 3.86
N ASN A 600 5.54 15.60 2.82
CA ASN A 600 4.19 15.76 2.30
C ASN A 600 3.78 14.45 1.60
N LEU A 601 2.66 13.85 1.99
CA LEU A 601 2.18 12.57 1.46
C LEU A 601 1.12 12.76 0.36
N THR A 602 1.00 13.96 -0.20
CA THR A 602 -0.04 14.32 -1.17
C THR A 602 0.51 15.03 -2.41
N GLY A 603 -0.32 15.09 -3.45
CA GLY A 603 -0.07 15.87 -4.67
C GLY A 603 -0.31 17.38 -4.54
N GLU A 604 -0.69 17.87 -3.36
CA GLU A 604 -1.06 19.25 -3.07
C GLU A 604 -0.06 19.92 -2.11
N ASN A 605 -0.01 21.25 -2.08
CA ASN A 605 0.82 21.96 -1.09
C ASN A 605 0.21 21.79 0.31
N GLN A 606 1.03 21.43 1.29
CA GLN A 606 0.58 21.22 2.66
C GLN A 606 1.12 22.31 3.60
N PRO A 607 0.25 23.03 4.32
CA PRO A 607 0.70 23.99 5.33
C PRO A 607 1.30 23.24 6.53
N LEU A 608 2.49 23.64 6.94
CA LEU A 608 3.28 23.03 8.00
C LEU A 608 3.46 24.01 9.16
N GLN A 609 3.20 23.51 10.38
CA GLN A 609 3.55 24.19 11.61
C GLN A 609 4.34 23.23 12.50
N LEU A 610 5.59 23.56 12.78
CA LEU A 610 6.38 22.84 13.77
C LEU A 610 6.08 23.39 15.17
N ASP A 611 6.09 22.51 16.16
CA ASP A 611 6.06 22.89 17.57
C ASP A 611 7.26 23.81 17.90
N ALA A 612 7.07 24.74 18.85
CA ALA A 612 8.10 25.69 19.26
C ALA A 612 9.37 25.01 19.84
N ALA A 613 9.26 23.77 20.31
CA ALA A 613 10.39 22.96 20.74
C ALA A 613 11.27 22.46 19.57
N VAL A 614 10.82 22.61 18.33
CA VAL A 614 11.57 22.28 17.12
C VAL A 614 12.20 23.55 16.57
N ASP A 615 13.42 23.85 17.00
CA ASP A 615 14.25 24.95 16.50
C ASP A 615 15.41 24.39 15.65
N PRO A 616 15.22 24.26 14.32
CA PRO A 616 16.18 23.56 13.47
C PRO A 616 17.44 24.40 13.24
N ALA A 617 18.59 23.84 13.60
CA ALA A 617 19.88 24.45 13.31
C ALA A 617 20.18 24.48 11.80
N ARG A 618 19.69 23.47 11.05
CA ARG A 618 19.87 23.34 9.61
C ARG A 618 18.61 22.76 8.98
N THR A 619 18.31 23.17 7.76
CA THR A 619 17.17 22.65 7.00
C THR A 619 17.59 22.28 5.59
N ALA A 620 17.20 21.11 5.09
CA ALA A 620 17.31 20.74 3.68
C ALA A 620 15.95 20.27 3.16
N ILE A 621 15.65 20.57 1.91
CA ILE A 621 14.40 20.16 1.26
C ILE A 621 14.75 19.41 0.00
N LEU A 622 14.14 18.24 -0.16
CA LEU A 622 14.10 17.44 -1.37
C LEU A 622 12.75 17.68 -2.05
N ASP A 623 12.75 18.49 -3.12
CA ASP A 623 11.55 18.92 -3.85
C ASP A 623 11.82 19.02 -5.37
N LEU A 624 10.92 19.68 -6.11
CA LEU A 624 11.03 19.87 -7.56
C LEU A 624 12.30 20.64 -7.98
N ASP A 625 12.69 21.63 -7.18
CA ASP A 625 13.83 22.52 -7.48
C ASP A 625 15.15 21.82 -7.21
N SER A 626 15.18 20.97 -6.18
CA SER A 626 16.37 20.23 -5.79
C SER A 626 16.49 18.84 -6.43
N PHE A 627 15.51 18.41 -7.24
CA PHE A 627 15.44 17.05 -7.79
C PHE A 627 16.67 16.69 -8.62
N ASP A 628 17.10 17.58 -9.53
CA ASP A 628 18.18 17.27 -10.49
C ASP A 628 19.53 17.11 -9.76
N LEU A 629 19.77 17.93 -8.72
CA LEU A 629 20.89 17.77 -7.80
C LEU A 629 20.79 16.45 -7.03
N ALA A 630 19.61 16.10 -6.51
CA ALA A 630 19.44 14.83 -5.81
C ALA A 630 19.70 13.62 -6.71
N ALA A 631 19.32 13.70 -7.98
CA ALA A 631 19.50 12.63 -8.95
C ALA A 631 20.98 12.39 -9.32
N ASP A 632 21.85 13.39 -9.15
CA ASP A 632 23.29 13.27 -9.38
C ASP A 632 24.05 12.55 -8.25
N GLY A 633 23.37 12.27 -7.13
CA GLY A 633 23.97 11.67 -5.93
C GLY A 633 24.15 12.63 -4.76
N SER A 634 23.87 13.92 -4.93
CA SER A 634 24.05 14.94 -3.90
C SER A 634 22.76 15.26 -3.15
N LEU A 635 22.72 15.04 -1.83
CA LEU A 635 21.61 15.56 -1.03
C LEU A 635 21.62 17.10 -1.09
N PRO A 636 20.45 17.77 -1.23
CA PRO A 636 20.37 19.23 -1.21
C PRO A 636 21.08 19.82 0.03
N PRO A 637 21.90 20.89 -0.14
CA PRO A 637 22.71 21.41 0.95
C PRO A 637 21.82 22.00 2.03
N SER A 638 22.04 21.59 3.28
CA SER A 638 21.27 22.15 4.38
C SER A 638 21.76 23.54 4.76
N ARG A 639 20.80 24.46 4.89
CA ARG A 639 20.99 25.89 5.17
C ARG A 639 20.64 26.19 6.63
N PRO A 640 21.30 27.14 7.30
CA PRO A 640 20.81 27.68 8.56
C PRO A 640 19.46 28.36 8.32
N GLY A 641 18.51 28.23 9.24
CA GLY A 641 17.34 29.09 9.27
C GLY A 641 16.01 28.40 9.48
N THR A 642 14.96 29.20 9.33
CA THR A 642 13.57 28.86 9.63
C THR A 642 13.04 27.82 8.64
N PRO A 643 12.38 26.76 9.12
CA PRO A 643 11.77 25.74 8.27
C PRO A 643 10.67 26.37 7.39
N PRO A 644 10.33 25.74 6.25
CA PRO A 644 9.29 26.26 5.39
C PRO A 644 7.93 26.18 6.09
N THR A 645 7.06 27.15 5.82
CA THR A 645 5.66 27.14 6.31
C THR A 645 4.76 26.24 5.48
N HIS A 646 5.24 25.75 4.34
CA HIS A 646 4.53 24.85 3.44
C HIS A 646 5.49 23.84 2.84
N LEU A 647 5.04 22.59 2.68
CA LEU A 647 5.74 21.59 1.87
C LEU A 647 5.03 21.41 0.53
N GLY A 648 5.81 21.50 -0.55
CA GLY A 648 5.35 21.17 -1.89
C GLY A 648 4.97 19.70 -2.02
N PRO A 649 4.32 19.31 -3.12
CA PRO A 649 3.82 17.95 -3.35
C PRO A 649 4.95 16.93 -3.22
N TYR A 650 4.74 15.90 -2.41
CA TYR A 650 5.73 14.85 -2.15
C TYR A 650 7.12 15.34 -1.70
N ALA A 651 7.25 16.61 -1.28
CA ALA A 651 8.51 17.16 -0.82
C ALA A 651 8.88 16.54 0.52
N ALA A 652 10.18 16.28 0.70
CA ALA A 652 10.76 15.78 1.93
C ALA A 652 11.63 16.86 2.59
N LEU A 653 11.33 17.19 3.83
CA LEU A 653 12.05 18.14 4.67
C LEU A 653 12.91 17.40 5.67
N ARG A 654 14.20 17.75 5.73
CA ARG A 654 15.17 17.31 6.73
C ARG A 654 15.51 18.47 7.66
N LEU A 655 15.45 18.23 8.97
CA LEU A 655 15.77 19.17 10.04
C LEU A 655 16.86 18.62 10.96
#